data_AF-A0AAW2YFW3-F1
#
_entry.id   AF-A0AAW2YFW3-F1
#
_cell.length_a   1.000
_cell.length_b   1.000
_cell.length_c   1.000
_cell.angle_alpha   90.00
_cell.angle_beta   90.00
_cell.angle_gamma   90.00
#
_symmetry.space_group_name_H-M   'P 1'
#
loop_
_entity.id
_entity.type
_entity.pdbx_description
1 polymer ?
#
loop_
_entity_poly.entity_id
_entity_poly.type
_entity_poly.pdbx_seq_one_letter_code
_entity_poly.pdbx_strand_id
1 'polypeptide(L)'
;MRCTLDSIFKVGFGVELNCLEGSNAEGNEFIKAFDDSNELVYWRYADPLWKLKRYLNIGGEATLIKNIKFIHNFVDKVIRTKRAQMEKEQHCNNKEDILSRFLVESKKDPGTMTDQYLRDIILNFMIAGKDTTANTLSWFIYVLCKKPLIQENVAQEVRRVIRSPQNEDSLDNFVESITDEALEEMHYLHATLTETLRLYPAVPVDGRCAETDDTLPDGFKLKKGDGVYYMAYAMGRMAYIWGDDAEEFKPERWLKNGTFQPESPFKFVAFNAGPRICLGKDFAYRQMKIVSAALVHFFRFRLSDDTKNVTYRTMLTLHISGSLNIHAVPRTVHCSMANPLDFLLSPTPSVATTLLYIIFSVLIVKLLSRKLQGKKKYHPIGGTVFNQLLNFYRVHDYMADLAGKYKTYRLIAPFRSEVYTSEPANVEHMLKTNFEKYGKGPYNCGILNDLFGDGIFAVDGHKWREQRKVSSLEFSTRVLRDYSSIVFRKNAVKLAKILSGAATSNQPVDIQGPYNCGILGDLFGDGIFAVDGHKWREQRKVASLEFSTKVLRDYSSVVFRKNAVRLAKILSGAATSNQPVDIQDLFMKSTFDSISEVAFGVELDSLGGSNEEGAKFSVAVDDVSMRTLWRYVDVLWKLKRALNVGSEAKLKKSLQVLDEFVYKLIHSRSQQMNMPGNDSVMRLKKDDILSRFLQLTEANPKYLRDITMSFLIAGKDTTATTLSWFIYMLCKYPHIQEKVAQEIKDATGRKEVEDISEFAACVTEEALGNMHYLHAALTETLRIYPAVAVDAKQCLCDDIMPDGFSVKKGDMVAYQPYAMGRMKSIWGNDAEEFKPERWLDKKGCFQQASPFKFTAFQAGLRLCLGKDFAYRQMKIFSAILLRFFTVKLSDERKAVKYRPMLTLLINGGLIVRTFHRMDEKLHET
;
A
#
# COMPACT_ATOMS: atom_id res chain seq x y z
N MET A 1 -15.39 -1.12 10.21
CA MET A 1 -16.66 -1.23 9.42
C MET A 1 -17.79 -2.01 10.12
N ARG A 2 -17.58 -3.21 10.67
CA ARG A 2 -18.66 -4.05 11.28
C ARG A 2 -19.63 -3.33 12.25
N CYS A 3 -19.14 -2.44 13.11
CA CYS A 3 -19.96 -1.69 14.07
C CYS A 3 -21.03 -0.80 13.41
N THR A 4 -20.69 -0.07 12.32
CA THR A 4 -21.68 0.77 11.62
C THR A 4 -22.69 -0.06 10.83
N LEU A 5 -22.29 -1.25 10.35
CA LEU A 5 -23.20 -2.21 9.74
C LEU A 5 -24.25 -2.71 10.74
N ASP A 6 -23.82 -3.20 11.92
CA ASP A 6 -24.75 -3.66 12.96
C ASP A 6 -25.66 -2.51 13.43
N SER A 7 -25.17 -1.26 13.46
CA SER A 7 -25.99 -0.09 13.75
C SER A 7 -27.02 0.22 12.65
N ILE A 8 -26.65 0.24 11.37
CA ILE A 8 -27.61 0.54 10.29
C ILE A 8 -28.60 -0.61 10.09
N PHE A 9 -28.22 -1.86 10.38
CA PHE A 9 -29.18 -2.98 10.36
C PHE A 9 -30.21 -2.91 11.50
N LYS A 10 -29.77 -2.56 12.71
CA LYS A 10 -30.67 -2.46 13.86
C LYS A 10 -31.55 -1.20 13.81
N VAL A 11 -30.99 -0.03 13.52
CA VAL A 11 -31.75 1.24 13.40
C VAL A 11 -32.53 1.33 12.10
N GLY A 12 -31.97 0.83 11.00
CA GLY A 12 -32.62 0.84 9.69
C GLY A 12 -33.71 -0.21 9.55
N PHE A 13 -33.48 -1.44 10.01
CA PHE A 13 -34.33 -2.60 9.66
C PHE A 13 -34.79 -3.43 10.88
N GLY A 14 -34.42 -3.05 12.10
CA GLY A 14 -34.75 -3.76 13.35
C GLY A 14 -33.91 -5.01 13.65
N VAL A 15 -33.04 -5.44 12.73
CA VAL A 15 -32.33 -6.72 12.77
C VAL A 15 -30.96 -6.60 13.45
N GLU A 16 -30.63 -7.52 14.36
CA GLU A 16 -29.26 -7.66 14.88
C GLU A 16 -28.50 -8.71 14.05
N LEU A 17 -27.54 -8.27 13.24
CA LEU A 17 -26.67 -9.18 12.49
C LEU A 17 -25.53 -9.76 13.34
N ASN A 18 -25.11 -9.06 14.39
CA ASN A 18 -23.95 -9.38 15.24
C ASN A 18 -22.66 -9.66 14.45
N CYS A 19 -22.45 -8.93 13.35
CA CYS A 19 -21.25 -9.06 12.53
C CYS A 19 -19.99 -8.57 13.26
N LEU A 20 -20.12 -7.65 14.23
CA LEU A 20 -19.05 -7.18 15.10
C LEU A 20 -18.49 -8.29 16.00
N GLU A 21 -19.33 -9.24 16.42
CA GLU A 21 -18.95 -10.40 17.26
C GLU A 21 -18.53 -11.63 16.43
N GLY A 22 -18.62 -11.55 15.10
CA GLY A 22 -18.16 -12.60 14.18
C GLY A 22 -19.04 -13.87 14.12
N SER A 23 -20.06 -13.98 14.97
CA SER A 23 -20.88 -15.19 15.16
C SER A 23 -21.82 -15.54 14.00
N ASN A 24 -22.09 -14.61 13.08
CA ASN A 24 -23.04 -14.79 11.99
C ASN A 24 -22.35 -15.02 10.62
N ALA A 25 -22.38 -16.26 10.13
CA ALA A 25 -21.81 -16.62 8.83
C ALA A 25 -22.55 -15.97 7.64
N GLU A 26 -23.89 -15.93 7.67
CA GLU A 26 -24.71 -15.36 6.59
C GLU A 26 -24.48 -13.84 6.47
N GLY A 27 -24.34 -13.15 7.60
CA GLY A 27 -23.96 -11.73 7.65
C GLY A 27 -22.57 -11.45 7.08
N ASN A 28 -21.58 -12.30 7.38
CA ASN A 28 -20.23 -12.16 6.82
C ASN A 28 -20.19 -12.47 5.31
N GLU A 29 -20.95 -13.46 4.81
CA GLU A 29 -21.07 -13.71 3.37
C GLU A 29 -21.79 -12.56 2.66
N PHE A 30 -22.81 -11.98 3.28
CA PHE A 30 -23.48 -10.77 2.78
C PHE A 30 -22.51 -9.59 2.63
N ILE A 31 -21.75 -9.23 3.67
CA ILE A 31 -20.74 -8.15 3.62
C ILE A 31 -19.82 -8.35 2.42
N LYS A 32 -19.29 -9.57 2.27
CA LYS A 32 -18.37 -9.91 1.19
C LYS A 32 -19.03 -9.76 -0.18
N ALA A 33 -20.21 -10.36 -0.40
CA ALA A 33 -20.92 -10.27 -1.67
C ALA A 33 -21.22 -8.81 -2.06
N PHE A 34 -21.55 -7.97 -1.07
CA PHE A 34 -21.87 -6.56 -1.21
C PHE A 34 -20.64 -5.71 -1.55
N ASP A 35 -19.51 -5.93 -0.89
CA ASP A 35 -18.27 -5.19 -1.13
C ASP A 35 -17.56 -5.65 -2.42
N ASP A 36 -17.60 -6.96 -2.73
CA ASP A 36 -17.21 -7.52 -4.04
C ASP A 36 -18.05 -6.86 -5.16
N SER A 37 -19.35 -6.65 -4.94
CA SER A 37 -20.23 -5.99 -5.90
C SER A 37 -19.90 -4.51 -6.07
N ASN A 38 -19.62 -3.79 -4.98
CA ASN A 38 -19.16 -2.39 -5.03
C ASN A 38 -17.89 -2.26 -5.88
N GLU A 39 -16.92 -3.17 -5.71
CA GLU A 39 -15.70 -3.17 -6.51
C GLU A 39 -15.95 -3.55 -7.99
N LEU A 40 -16.76 -4.57 -8.28
CA LEU A 40 -17.09 -4.99 -9.64
C LEU A 40 -17.85 -3.90 -10.42
N VAL A 41 -18.83 -3.26 -9.77
CA VAL A 41 -19.49 -2.05 -10.28
C VAL A 41 -18.46 -0.97 -10.52
N TYR A 42 -17.58 -0.69 -9.54
CA TYR A 42 -16.52 0.31 -9.70
C TYR A 42 -15.43 -0.07 -10.74
N TRP A 43 -15.42 -1.29 -11.28
CA TRP A 43 -14.57 -1.72 -12.39
C TRP A 43 -15.16 -1.50 -13.78
N ARG A 44 -16.49 -1.37 -13.91
CA ARG A 44 -17.14 -0.95 -15.17
C ARG A 44 -16.63 0.42 -15.66
N TYR A 45 -16.10 1.24 -14.75
CA TYR A 45 -15.47 2.54 -15.03
C TYR A 45 -14.15 2.45 -15.81
N ALA A 46 -13.65 1.24 -16.06
CA ALA A 46 -12.43 0.97 -16.82
C ALA A 46 -12.59 -0.17 -17.84
N ASP A 47 -13.80 -0.73 -18.00
CA ASP A 47 -14.07 -1.88 -18.86
C ASP A 47 -15.11 -1.52 -19.94
N PRO A 48 -14.70 -1.05 -21.14
CA PRO A 48 -15.64 -0.65 -22.19
C PRO A 48 -16.49 -1.80 -22.75
N LEU A 49 -16.18 -3.05 -22.41
CA LEU A 49 -16.91 -4.24 -22.87
C LEU A 49 -17.89 -4.79 -21.83
N TRP A 50 -18.13 -4.08 -20.71
CA TRP A 50 -18.98 -4.57 -19.61
C TRP A 50 -20.40 -4.97 -20.09
N LYS A 51 -21.02 -4.18 -20.97
CA LYS A 51 -22.35 -4.49 -21.53
C LYS A 51 -22.39 -5.82 -22.30
N LEU A 52 -21.33 -6.14 -23.04
CA LEU A 52 -21.22 -7.41 -23.78
C LEU A 52 -20.93 -8.60 -22.84
N LYS A 53 -20.06 -8.40 -21.83
CA LYS A 53 -19.78 -9.40 -20.79
C LYS A 53 -21.02 -9.73 -19.96
N ARG A 54 -21.88 -8.73 -19.72
CA ARG A 54 -23.17 -8.88 -19.06
C ARG A 54 -24.18 -9.64 -19.92
N TYR A 55 -24.32 -9.28 -21.20
CA TYR A 55 -25.19 -9.99 -22.15
C TYR A 55 -24.80 -11.47 -22.30
N LEU A 56 -23.50 -11.77 -22.34
CA LEU A 56 -22.97 -13.12 -22.42
C LEU A 56 -22.85 -13.84 -21.07
N ASN A 57 -23.17 -13.16 -19.95
CA ASN A 57 -23.01 -13.67 -18.58
C ASN A 57 -21.62 -14.28 -18.28
N ILE A 58 -20.55 -13.52 -18.51
CA ILE A 58 -19.16 -13.99 -18.34
C ILE A 58 -18.29 -13.12 -17.41
N GLY A 59 -17.40 -13.79 -16.67
CA GLY A 59 -16.37 -13.14 -15.85
C GLY A 59 -16.95 -12.32 -14.70
N GLY A 60 -16.39 -11.12 -14.47
CA GLY A 60 -16.80 -10.24 -13.38
C GLY A 60 -18.27 -9.82 -13.42
N GLU A 61 -18.89 -9.73 -14.60
CA GLU A 61 -20.33 -9.48 -14.72
C GLU A 61 -21.17 -10.68 -14.26
N ALA A 62 -20.71 -11.91 -14.47
CA ALA A 62 -21.37 -13.11 -13.95
C ALA A 62 -21.24 -13.22 -12.42
N THR A 63 -20.06 -12.87 -11.87
CA THR A 63 -19.88 -12.74 -10.41
C THR A 63 -20.78 -11.65 -9.84
N LEU A 64 -20.88 -10.50 -10.52
CA LEU A 64 -21.76 -9.41 -10.11
C LEU A 64 -23.24 -9.84 -10.15
N ILE A 65 -23.71 -10.52 -11.20
CA ILE A 65 -25.06 -11.10 -11.28
C ILE A 65 -25.31 -12.10 -10.14
N LYS A 66 -24.34 -12.97 -9.81
CA LYS A 66 -24.45 -13.90 -8.68
C LYS A 66 -24.58 -13.14 -7.35
N ASN A 67 -23.72 -12.15 -7.12
CA ASN A 67 -23.67 -11.41 -5.86
C ASN A 67 -24.91 -10.53 -5.69
N ILE A 68 -25.37 -9.82 -6.73
CA ILE A 68 -26.65 -9.08 -6.73
C ILE A 68 -27.81 -10.02 -6.37
N LYS A 69 -27.87 -11.23 -6.96
CA LYS A 69 -28.91 -12.21 -6.62
C LYS A 69 -28.86 -12.66 -5.16
N PHE A 70 -27.66 -12.85 -4.58
CA PHE A 70 -27.50 -13.13 -3.15
C PHE A 70 -27.98 -11.95 -2.29
N ILE A 71 -27.54 -10.73 -2.62
CA ILE A 71 -27.87 -9.48 -1.93
C ILE A 71 -29.38 -9.25 -1.93
N HIS A 72 -30.04 -9.43 -3.09
CA HIS A 72 -31.49 -9.29 -3.22
C HIS A 72 -32.23 -10.33 -2.38
N ASN A 73 -31.85 -11.61 -2.46
CA ASN A 73 -32.46 -12.66 -1.64
C ASN A 73 -32.35 -12.37 -0.14
N PHE A 74 -31.21 -11.83 0.31
CA PHE A 74 -30.98 -11.48 1.71
C PHE A 74 -31.82 -10.28 2.17
N VAL A 75 -31.93 -9.22 1.35
CA VAL A 75 -32.81 -8.08 1.67
C VAL A 75 -34.29 -8.47 1.63
N ASP A 76 -34.71 -9.28 0.66
CA ASP A 76 -36.08 -9.81 0.58
C ASP A 76 -36.41 -10.68 1.80
N LYS A 77 -35.44 -11.45 2.33
CA LYS A 77 -35.54 -12.19 3.60
C LYS A 77 -35.78 -11.24 4.78
N VAL A 78 -35.01 -10.16 4.89
CA VAL A 78 -35.19 -9.13 5.94
C VAL A 78 -36.58 -8.48 5.87
N ILE A 79 -37.04 -8.07 4.68
CA ILE A 79 -38.39 -7.49 4.49
C ILE A 79 -39.48 -8.46 4.97
N ARG A 80 -39.40 -9.74 4.58
CA ARG A 80 -40.39 -10.77 4.97
C ARG A 80 -40.38 -11.03 6.47
N THR A 81 -39.21 -11.19 7.08
CA THR A 81 -39.07 -11.38 8.53
C THR A 81 -39.65 -10.20 9.30
N LYS A 82 -39.43 -8.97 8.84
CA LYS A 82 -39.93 -7.77 9.50
C LYS A 82 -41.46 -7.63 9.39
N ARG A 83 -42.06 -7.92 8.22
CA ARG A 83 -43.53 -7.99 8.06
C ARG A 83 -44.16 -8.97 9.04
N ALA A 84 -43.62 -10.20 9.13
CA ALA A 84 -44.12 -11.24 10.03
C ALA A 84 -43.90 -10.95 11.53
N GLN A 85 -42.99 -10.03 11.89
CA GLN A 85 -42.85 -9.52 13.26
C GLN A 85 -43.95 -8.49 13.57
N MET A 86 -44.14 -7.50 12.68
CA MET A 86 -45.15 -6.44 12.84
C MET A 86 -46.60 -6.97 12.88
N GLU A 87 -46.85 -8.14 12.30
CA GLU A 87 -48.15 -8.83 12.35
C GLU A 87 -48.40 -9.53 13.70
N LYS A 88 -47.36 -9.79 14.50
CA LYS A 88 -47.46 -10.44 15.82
C LYS A 88 -47.44 -9.44 16.97
N GLU A 89 -46.65 -8.37 16.86
CA GLU A 89 -46.45 -7.35 17.91
C GLU A 89 -47.56 -6.29 17.90
N GLN A 90 -48.81 -6.72 18.03
CA GLN A 90 -50.02 -5.91 17.78
C GLN A 90 -50.26 -4.74 18.76
N HIS A 91 -49.38 -4.54 19.76
CA HIS A 91 -49.54 -3.50 20.79
C HIS A 91 -48.25 -2.92 21.39
N CYS A 92 -47.10 -3.03 20.72
CA CYS A 92 -45.89 -2.32 21.15
C CYS A 92 -45.81 -0.93 20.50
N ASN A 93 -45.45 0.11 21.27
CA ASN A 93 -45.37 1.49 20.74
C ASN A 93 -44.03 1.79 20.03
N ASN A 94 -43.15 0.79 19.91
CA ASN A 94 -41.79 0.86 19.39
C ASN A 94 -41.75 1.01 17.85
N LYS A 95 -42.19 2.17 17.36
CA LYS A 95 -42.09 2.63 15.96
C LYS A 95 -40.67 3.11 15.65
N GLU A 96 -39.69 2.26 15.98
CA GLU A 96 -38.30 2.64 16.22
C GLU A 96 -37.40 2.57 14.98
N ASP A 97 -37.58 1.56 14.12
CA ASP A 97 -36.76 1.36 12.92
C ASP A 97 -37.38 1.93 11.64
N ILE A 98 -36.50 2.28 10.69
CA ILE A 98 -36.87 2.93 9.42
C ILE A 98 -37.74 2.01 8.54
N LEU A 99 -37.44 0.70 8.49
CA LEU A 99 -38.19 -0.25 7.66
C LEU A 99 -39.63 -0.44 8.13
N SER A 100 -39.87 -0.49 9.45
CA SER A 100 -41.24 -0.49 10.00
C SER A 100 -42.07 0.67 9.47
N ARG A 101 -41.47 1.86 9.36
CA ARG A 101 -42.16 3.08 8.92
C ARG A 101 -42.36 3.11 7.41
N PHE A 102 -41.38 2.72 6.61
CA PHE A 102 -41.55 2.51 5.17
C PHE A 102 -42.60 1.43 4.84
N LEU A 103 -42.67 0.36 5.64
CA LEU A 103 -43.70 -0.68 5.50
C LEU A 103 -45.11 -0.13 5.82
N VAL A 104 -45.26 0.74 6.81
CA VAL A 104 -46.52 1.43 7.08
C VAL A 104 -46.89 2.40 5.96
N GLU A 105 -45.94 3.15 5.41
CA GLU A 105 -46.23 4.09 4.30
C GLU A 105 -46.60 3.33 3.00
N SER A 106 -45.97 2.18 2.73
CA SER A 106 -46.33 1.32 1.60
C SER A 106 -47.75 0.73 1.67
N LYS A 107 -48.38 0.73 2.86
CA LYS A 107 -49.81 0.38 3.01
C LYS A 107 -50.75 1.53 2.61
N LYS A 108 -50.25 2.75 2.45
CA LYS A 108 -51.02 3.93 1.98
C LYS A 108 -50.86 4.13 0.47
N ASP A 109 -49.68 3.87 -0.08
CA ASP A 109 -49.41 3.83 -1.52
C ASP A 109 -48.77 2.50 -1.95
N PRO A 110 -49.58 1.43 -2.10
CA PRO A 110 -49.10 0.14 -2.60
C PRO A 110 -48.83 0.12 -4.11
N GLY A 111 -49.19 1.19 -4.84
CA GLY A 111 -48.94 1.29 -6.28
C GLY A 111 -47.50 1.71 -6.58
N THR A 112 -46.98 2.69 -5.84
CA THR A 112 -45.61 3.19 -6.03
C THR A 112 -44.58 2.44 -5.16
N MET A 113 -44.91 2.12 -3.91
CA MET A 113 -43.95 1.63 -2.91
C MET A 113 -43.80 0.10 -2.90
N THR A 114 -43.49 -0.48 -4.05
CA THR A 114 -43.33 -1.93 -4.26
C THR A 114 -42.20 -2.58 -3.44
N ASP A 115 -42.19 -3.91 -3.32
CA ASP A 115 -41.08 -4.67 -2.70
C ASP A 115 -39.71 -4.40 -3.36
N GLN A 116 -39.68 -4.12 -4.67
CA GLN A 116 -38.46 -3.68 -5.35
C GLN A 116 -38.03 -2.29 -4.88
N TYR A 117 -38.96 -1.33 -4.81
CA TYR A 117 -38.69 0.01 -4.31
C TYR A 117 -38.19 -0.01 -2.86
N LEU A 118 -38.78 -0.86 -2.01
CA LEU A 118 -38.32 -1.09 -0.63
C LEU A 118 -36.90 -1.68 -0.58
N ARG A 119 -36.59 -2.69 -1.40
CA ARG A 119 -35.25 -3.28 -1.49
C ARG A 119 -34.22 -2.25 -1.97
N ASP A 120 -34.50 -1.52 -3.04
CA ASP A 120 -33.59 -0.51 -3.59
C ASP A 120 -33.31 0.58 -2.54
N ILE A 121 -34.32 1.03 -1.79
CA ILE A 121 -34.16 1.97 -0.66
C ILE A 121 -33.28 1.39 0.45
N ILE A 122 -33.49 0.13 0.85
CA ILE A 122 -32.65 -0.56 1.85
C ILE A 122 -31.19 -0.57 1.41
N LEU A 123 -30.89 -0.97 0.18
CA LEU A 123 -29.52 -1.02 -0.37
C LEU A 123 -28.83 0.35 -0.37
N ASN A 124 -29.58 1.42 -0.66
CA ASN A 124 -29.06 2.79 -0.64
C ASN A 124 -28.80 3.29 0.79
N PHE A 125 -29.71 3.04 1.74
CA PHE A 125 -29.47 3.36 3.15
C PHE A 125 -28.31 2.56 3.75
N MET A 126 -28.06 1.34 3.27
CA MET A 126 -26.92 0.53 3.72
C MET A 126 -25.57 1.15 3.34
N ILE A 127 -25.39 1.68 2.13
CA ILE A 127 -24.13 2.35 1.75
C ILE A 127 -24.01 3.73 2.40
N ALA A 128 -25.12 4.48 2.52
CA ALA A 128 -25.15 5.72 3.28
C ALA A 128 -24.78 5.51 4.76
N GLY A 129 -25.30 4.47 5.41
CA GLY A 129 -25.09 4.24 6.84
C GLY A 129 -23.83 3.45 7.20
N LYS A 130 -23.46 2.42 6.43
CA LYS A 130 -22.31 1.56 6.76
C LYS A 130 -20.99 2.24 6.39
N ASP A 131 -20.83 2.68 5.15
CA ASP A 131 -19.51 3.01 4.60
C ASP A 131 -19.10 4.45 4.85
N THR A 132 -20.00 5.43 4.66
CA THR A 132 -19.61 6.84 4.84
C THR A 132 -19.24 7.13 6.29
N THR A 133 -20.03 6.64 7.25
CA THR A 133 -19.75 6.82 8.68
C THR A 133 -18.54 6.01 9.14
N ALA A 134 -18.36 4.76 8.67
CA ALA A 134 -17.18 3.96 9.04
C ALA A 134 -15.87 4.59 8.57
N ASN A 135 -15.85 5.05 7.31
CA ASN A 135 -14.67 5.71 6.74
C ASN A 135 -14.38 7.01 7.50
N THR A 136 -15.40 7.82 7.79
CA THR A 136 -15.22 9.07 8.54
C THR A 136 -14.70 8.83 9.96
N LEU A 137 -15.21 7.82 10.67
CA LEU A 137 -14.68 7.43 12.00
C LEU A 137 -13.23 6.94 11.94
N SER A 138 -12.87 6.19 10.90
CA SER A 138 -11.49 5.72 10.70
C SER A 138 -10.55 6.89 10.42
N TRP A 139 -10.94 7.84 9.55
CA TRP A 139 -10.21 9.08 9.30
C TRP A 139 -10.13 9.99 10.55
N PHE A 140 -11.18 10.06 11.36
CA PHE A 140 -11.21 10.84 12.61
C PHE A 140 -10.20 10.29 13.63
N ILE A 141 -10.23 8.98 13.88
CA ILE A 141 -9.29 8.33 14.80
C ILE A 141 -7.85 8.48 14.31
N TYR A 142 -7.61 8.35 12.99
CA TYR A 142 -6.30 8.66 12.40
C TYR A 142 -5.81 10.08 12.74
N VAL A 143 -6.67 11.09 12.58
CA VAL A 143 -6.29 12.47 12.91
C VAL A 143 -6.04 12.66 14.41
N LEU A 144 -6.85 12.05 15.27
CA LEU A 144 -6.62 12.11 16.72
C LEU A 144 -5.25 11.56 17.10
N CYS A 145 -4.82 10.46 16.48
CA CYS A 145 -3.46 9.92 16.65
C CYS A 145 -2.39 10.92 16.18
N LYS A 146 -2.62 11.62 15.06
CA LYS A 146 -1.70 12.61 14.48
C LYS A 146 -1.67 13.96 15.20
N LYS A 147 -2.69 14.27 15.99
CA LYS A 147 -2.81 15.53 16.72
C LYS A 147 -3.10 15.26 18.21
N PRO A 148 -2.11 14.80 19.00
CA PRO A 148 -2.32 14.43 20.41
C PRO A 148 -2.90 15.56 21.27
N LEU A 149 -2.57 16.82 20.97
CA LEU A 149 -3.18 17.98 21.64
C LEU A 149 -4.69 18.08 21.35
N ILE A 150 -5.10 17.93 20.09
CA ILE A 150 -6.53 17.91 19.72
C ILE A 150 -7.23 16.69 20.35
N GLN A 151 -6.55 15.54 20.44
CA GLN A 151 -7.08 14.35 21.11
C GLN A 151 -7.28 14.55 22.62
N GLU A 152 -6.36 15.23 23.32
CA GLU A 152 -6.57 15.54 24.74
C GLU A 152 -7.58 16.69 24.92
N ASN A 153 -7.65 17.68 24.02
CA ASN A 153 -8.71 18.70 24.01
C ASN A 153 -10.11 18.07 23.86
N VAL A 154 -10.28 17.12 22.93
CA VAL A 154 -11.53 16.34 22.78
C VAL A 154 -11.80 15.51 24.04
N ALA A 155 -10.80 14.84 24.61
CA ALA A 155 -10.98 14.08 25.85
C ALA A 155 -11.35 14.96 27.05
N GLN A 156 -10.79 16.18 27.14
CA GLN A 156 -11.10 17.17 28.16
C GLN A 156 -12.51 17.75 27.97
N GLU A 157 -12.95 18.04 26.75
CA GLU A 157 -14.34 18.42 26.48
C GLU A 157 -15.31 17.31 26.90
N VAL A 158 -15.06 16.07 26.48
CA VAL A 158 -15.90 14.91 26.81
C VAL A 158 -16.01 14.71 28.32
N ARG A 159 -14.92 14.87 29.09
CA ARG A 159 -14.91 14.85 30.57
C ARG A 159 -15.54 16.08 31.24
N ARG A 160 -15.47 17.26 30.61
CA ARG A 160 -16.09 18.50 31.12
C ARG A 160 -17.62 18.43 31.02
N VAL A 161 -18.10 17.90 29.90
CA VAL A 161 -19.53 17.77 29.61
C VAL A 161 -20.13 16.57 30.35
N ILE A 162 -19.49 15.41 30.29
CA ILE A 162 -19.93 14.20 31.00
C ILE A 162 -19.30 14.18 32.40
N ARG A 163 -20.04 14.71 33.38
CA ARG A 163 -19.65 14.79 34.80
C ARG A 163 -19.76 13.42 35.50
N SER A 164 -18.90 12.48 35.13
CA SER A 164 -18.72 11.21 35.89
C SER A 164 -18.15 11.50 37.29
N PRO A 165 -18.72 10.93 38.38
CA PRO A 165 -18.18 11.03 39.73
C PRO A 165 -16.79 10.37 39.86
N GLN A 166 -16.01 10.80 40.86
CA GLN A 166 -14.64 10.32 41.07
C GLN A 166 -14.61 8.92 41.72
N ASN A 167 -14.75 7.85 40.91
CA ASN A 167 -13.94 6.61 40.94
C ASN A 167 -14.60 5.49 40.10
N GLU A 168 -13.78 4.81 39.28
CA GLU A 168 -14.06 3.52 38.60
C GLU A 168 -15.47 3.30 38.02
N ASP A 169 -16.00 4.30 37.31
CA ASP A 169 -17.27 4.16 36.57
C ASP A 169 -17.15 3.09 35.47
N SER A 170 -18.14 2.19 35.40
CA SER A 170 -18.14 1.12 34.40
C SER A 170 -18.34 1.67 32.98
N LEU A 171 -17.79 0.96 31.98
CA LEU A 171 -17.94 1.33 30.56
C LEU A 171 -19.41 1.45 30.14
N ASP A 172 -20.29 0.61 30.68
CA ASP A 172 -21.72 0.66 30.39
C ASP A 172 -22.36 1.92 31.01
N ASN A 173 -22.10 2.22 32.30
CA ASN A 173 -22.57 3.44 32.97
C ASN A 173 -22.15 4.71 32.23
N PHE A 174 -20.86 4.82 31.88
CA PHE A 174 -20.33 6.00 31.21
C PHE A 174 -21.05 6.23 29.87
N VAL A 175 -21.24 5.17 29.08
CA VAL A 175 -21.86 5.31 27.76
C VAL A 175 -23.34 5.68 27.89
N GLU A 176 -24.07 5.19 28.90
CA GLU A 176 -25.45 5.63 29.18
C GLU A 176 -25.55 7.12 29.55
N SER A 177 -24.53 7.68 30.23
CA SER A 177 -24.46 9.11 30.57
C SER A 177 -24.22 10.05 29.36
N ILE A 178 -23.97 9.51 28.16
CA ILE A 178 -23.97 10.28 26.90
C ILE A 178 -25.43 10.58 26.51
N THR A 179 -25.98 11.67 27.02
CA THR A 179 -27.33 12.16 26.70
C THR A 179 -27.35 13.06 25.45
N ASP A 180 -28.55 13.44 25.00
CA ASP A 180 -28.72 14.37 23.86
C ASP A 180 -28.17 15.78 24.17
N GLU A 181 -28.38 16.26 25.39
CA GLU A 181 -27.90 17.55 25.88
C GLU A 181 -26.36 17.55 25.96
N ALA A 182 -25.78 16.46 26.45
CA ALA A 182 -24.33 16.25 26.42
C ALA A 182 -23.78 16.20 24.98
N LEU A 183 -24.54 15.64 24.03
CA LEU A 183 -24.16 15.63 22.62
C LEU A 183 -24.31 17.01 21.96
N GLU A 184 -25.12 17.94 22.46
CA GLU A 184 -25.19 19.31 21.93
C GLU A 184 -24.00 20.17 22.42
N GLU A 185 -23.66 20.07 23.70
CA GLU A 185 -22.54 20.79 24.36
C GLU A 185 -21.11 20.40 23.89
N MET A 186 -20.93 19.25 23.25
CA MET A 186 -19.63 18.80 22.71
C MET A 186 -19.25 19.52 21.40
N HIS A 187 -19.02 20.84 21.46
CA HIS A 187 -18.76 21.67 20.27
C HIS A 187 -17.40 21.38 19.61
N TYR A 188 -16.33 21.19 20.39
CA TYR A 188 -14.98 20.95 19.88
C TYR A 188 -14.85 19.57 19.21
N LEU A 189 -15.53 18.54 19.73
CA LEU A 189 -15.68 17.25 19.06
C LEU A 189 -16.45 17.37 17.74
N HIS A 190 -17.53 18.18 17.69
CA HIS A 190 -18.28 18.39 16.45
C HIS A 190 -17.45 19.16 15.40
N ALA A 191 -16.68 20.17 15.84
CA ALA A 191 -15.71 20.88 15.01
C ALA A 191 -14.63 19.91 14.47
N THR A 192 -14.08 19.04 15.32
CA THR A 192 -13.05 18.06 14.93
C THR A 192 -13.60 17.02 13.94
N LEU A 193 -14.85 16.57 14.08
CA LEU A 193 -15.51 15.69 13.10
C LEU A 193 -15.81 16.41 11.78
N THR A 194 -16.22 17.68 11.82
CA THR A 194 -16.49 18.48 10.62
C THR A 194 -15.20 18.80 9.86
N GLU A 195 -14.13 19.13 10.58
CA GLU A 195 -12.78 19.33 10.05
C GLU A 195 -12.21 18.03 9.45
N THR A 196 -12.52 16.87 10.06
CA THR A 196 -12.22 15.56 9.47
C THR A 196 -12.95 15.38 8.15
N LEU A 197 -14.24 15.72 8.05
CA LEU A 197 -14.99 15.65 6.79
C LEU A 197 -14.57 16.69 5.75
N ARG A 198 -14.00 17.83 6.15
CA ARG A 198 -13.46 18.84 5.23
C ARG A 198 -12.23 18.30 4.49
N LEU A 199 -11.34 17.63 5.22
CA LEU A 199 -10.09 17.08 4.68
C LEU A 199 -10.25 15.63 4.17
N TYR A 200 -11.21 14.86 4.67
CA TYR A 200 -11.46 13.47 4.31
C TYR A 200 -12.96 13.19 4.06
N PRO A 201 -13.59 13.88 3.09
CA PRO A 201 -15.01 13.68 2.77
C PRO A 201 -15.26 12.26 2.27
N ALA A 202 -16.30 11.61 2.83
CA ALA A 202 -16.62 10.22 2.52
C ALA A 202 -16.96 9.96 1.04
N VAL A 203 -17.41 10.98 0.29
CA VAL A 203 -17.53 10.97 -1.17
C VAL A 203 -16.62 12.09 -1.70
N PRO A 204 -15.49 11.79 -2.36
CA PRO A 204 -14.46 12.80 -2.65
C PRO A 204 -14.71 13.63 -3.91
N VAL A 205 -15.51 13.10 -4.85
CA VAL A 205 -15.91 13.73 -6.11
C VAL A 205 -17.35 13.32 -6.39
N ASP A 206 -18.21 14.28 -6.71
CA ASP A 206 -19.61 14.04 -7.12
C ASP A 206 -19.86 14.71 -8.48
N GLY A 207 -20.79 14.18 -9.27
CA GLY A 207 -20.98 14.51 -10.67
C GLY A 207 -22.46 14.73 -11.06
N ARG A 208 -22.68 15.62 -12.02
CA ARG A 208 -24.01 15.98 -12.57
C ARG A 208 -23.95 15.93 -14.10
N CYS A 209 -25.10 15.80 -14.73
CA CYS A 209 -25.26 15.85 -16.18
C CYS A 209 -26.11 17.07 -16.54
N ALA A 210 -25.75 17.79 -17.60
CA ALA A 210 -26.55 18.89 -18.11
C ALA A 210 -27.79 18.34 -18.85
N GLU A 211 -28.99 18.47 -18.27
CA GLU A 211 -30.25 18.00 -18.88
C GLU A 211 -30.68 18.84 -20.10
N THR A 212 -30.18 20.06 -20.21
CA THR A 212 -30.30 20.97 -21.36
C THR A 212 -28.93 21.59 -21.68
N ASP A 213 -28.82 22.33 -22.78
CA ASP A 213 -27.73 23.30 -22.93
C ASP A 213 -27.81 24.34 -21.80
N ASP A 214 -26.65 24.81 -21.32
CA ASP A 214 -26.54 25.70 -20.16
C ASP A 214 -25.27 26.57 -20.25
N THR A 215 -25.06 27.51 -19.33
CA THR A 215 -23.82 28.30 -19.23
C THR A 215 -23.48 28.56 -17.76
N LEU A 216 -22.28 28.15 -17.36
CA LEU A 216 -21.79 28.29 -15.99
C LEU A 216 -21.59 29.78 -15.61
N PRO A 217 -21.57 30.13 -14.30
CA PRO A 217 -21.43 31.51 -13.85
C PRO A 217 -20.12 32.22 -14.26
N ASP A 218 -19.12 31.46 -14.70
CA ASP A 218 -17.84 31.93 -15.26
C ASP A 218 -17.87 32.13 -16.79
N GLY A 219 -19.03 31.93 -17.42
CA GLY A 219 -19.28 32.11 -18.86
C GLY A 219 -18.98 30.88 -19.73
N PHE A 220 -18.51 29.77 -19.16
CA PHE A 220 -18.26 28.54 -19.93
C PHE A 220 -19.57 27.83 -20.29
N LYS A 221 -19.78 27.60 -21.60
CA LYS A 221 -21.00 26.98 -22.13
C LYS A 221 -20.95 25.46 -21.96
N LEU A 222 -22.05 24.88 -21.50
CA LEU A 222 -22.29 23.45 -21.40
C LEU A 222 -23.29 23.01 -22.46
N LYS A 223 -23.14 21.78 -22.95
CA LYS A 223 -24.09 21.13 -23.85
C LYS A 223 -24.89 20.05 -23.14
N LYS A 224 -26.13 19.84 -23.58
CA LYS A 224 -26.99 18.75 -23.13
C LYS A 224 -26.23 17.42 -23.20
N GLY A 225 -26.02 16.77 -22.06
CA GLY A 225 -25.23 15.55 -21.92
C GLY A 225 -23.80 15.72 -21.39
N ASP A 226 -23.31 16.95 -21.19
CA ASP A 226 -21.99 17.20 -20.59
C ASP A 226 -21.98 16.83 -19.09
N GLY A 227 -20.88 16.22 -18.66
CA GLY A 227 -20.64 15.83 -17.27
C GLY A 227 -19.87 16.90 -16.49
N VAL A 228 -20.51 17.49 -15.49
CA VAL A 228 -19.95 18.52 -14.60
C VAL A 228 -19.67 17.90 -13.23
N TYR A 229 -18.57 18.28 -12.57
CA TYR A 229 -18.18 17.70 -11.28
C TYR A 229 -17.79 18.76 -10.26
N TYR A 230 -18.05 18.48 -8.99
CA TYR A 230 -17.38 19.16 -7.87
C TYR A 230 -16.56 18.15 -7.07
N MET A 231 -15.37 18.58 -6.66
CA MET A 231 -14.35 17.73 -6.07
C MET A 231 -14.22 18.09 -4.59
N ALA A 232 -15.12 17.57 -3.75
CA ALA A 232 -15.17 17.85 -2.31
C ALA A 232 -13.80 17.74 -1.63
N TYR A 233 -13.00 16.72 -1.99
CA TYR A 233 -11.65 16.51 -1.46
C TYR A 233 -10.66 17.64 -1.78
N ALA A 234 -10.80 18.27 -2.95
CA ALA A 234 -9.97 19.39 -3.40
C ALA A 234 -10.51 20.73 -2.90
N MET A 235 -11.83 20.95 -2.98
CA MET A 235 -12.50 22.14 -2.43
C MET A 235 -12.22 22.31 -0.93
N GLY A 236 -12.13 21.20 -0.19
CA GLY A 236 -11.74 21.19 1.22
C GLY A 236 -10.31 21.67 1.50
N ARG A 237 -9.45 21.86 0.49
CA ARG A 237 -8.03 22.28 0.63
C ARG A 237 -7.68 23.59 -0.10
N MET A 238 -8.60 24.17 -0.85
CA MET A 238 -8.32 25.35 -1.68
C MET A 238 -8.21 26.62 -0.84
N ALA A 239 -7.04 27.26 -0.85
CA ALA A 239 -6.78 28.49 -0.09
C ALA A 239 -7.72 29.65 -0.45
N TYR A 240 -8.14 29.78 -1.72
CA TYR A 240 -9.14 30.80 -2.12
C TYR A 240 -10.55 30.56 -1.51
N ILE A 241 -10.81 29.37 -0.98
CA ILE A 241 -12.05 29.02 -0.27
C ILE A 241 -11.85 29.14 1.25
N TRP A 242 -10.70 28.70 1.78
CA TRP A 242 -10.50 28.46 3.21
C TRP A 242 -9.48 29.35 3.92
N GLY A 243 -8.74 30.19 3.20
CA GLY A 243 -7.58 30.95 3.71
C GLY A 243 -6.26 30.18 3.57
N ASP A 244 -5.13 30.82 3.88
CA ASP A 244 -3.81 30.21 3.73
C ASP A 244 -3.58 28.99 4.64
N ASP A 245 -4.34 28.89 5.74
CA ASP A 245 -4.35 27.74 6.65
C ASP A 245 -5.25 26.57 6.16
N ALA A 246 -5.64 26.55 4.88
CA ALA A 246 -6.54 25.53 4.31
C ALA A 246 -6.04 24.08 4.49
N GLU A 247 -4.74 23.81 4.37
CA GLU A 247 -4.21 22.46 4.57
C GLU A 247 -4.05 22.08 6.04
N GLU A 248 -4.08 23.07 6.96
CA GLU A 248 -4.02 22.79 8.40
C GLU A 248 -5.31 22.15 8.88
N PHE A 249 -5.19 21.02 9.59
CA PHE A 249 -6.28 20.49 10.41
C PHE A 249 -6.40 21.35 11.69
N LYS A 250 -7.45 22.17 11.74
CA LYS A 250 -7.69 23.24 12.71
C LYS A 250 -9.18 23.34 13.05
N PRO A 251 -9.69 22.55 14.02
CA PRO A 251 -11.09 22.58 14.47
C PRO A 251 -11.57 23.98 14.88
N GLU A 252 -10.66 24.81 15.37
CA GLU A 252 -10.91 26.17 15.87
C GLU A 252 -11.52 27.09 14.81
N ARG A 253 -11.28 26.81 13.52
CA ARG A 253 -11.90 27.53 12.38
C ARG A 253 -13.42 27.39 12.32
N TRP A 254 -13.98 26.35 12.95
CA TRP A 254 -15.42 26.12 13.08
C TRP A 254 -16.01 26.69 14.38
N LEU A 255 -15.21 27.36 15.22
CA LEU A 255 -15.62 27.82 16.54
C LEU A 255 -15.64 29.35 16.60
N LYS A 256 -16.77 29.91 17.04
CA LYS A 256 -16.89 31.32 17.41
C LYS A 256 -17.20 31.40 18.90
N ASN A 257 -16.28 32.00 19.67
CA ASN A 257 -16.34 32.05 21.14
C ASN A 257 -16.49 30.65 21.80
N GLY A 258 -15.95 29.60 21.19
CA GLY A 258 -16.06 28.21 21.64
C GLY A 258 -17.30 27.44 21.14
N THR A 259 -18.32 28.13 20.64
CA THR A 259 -19.52 27.52 20.04
C THR A 259 -19.28 27.14 18.58
N PHE A 260 -19.71 25.94 18.18
CA PHE A 260 -19.63 25.51 16.78
C PHE A 260 -20.53 26.35 15.86
N GLN A 261 -19.98 26.78 14.72
CA GLN A 261 -20.68 27.54 13.68
C GLN A 261 -20.49 26.84 12.32
N PRO A 262 -21.59 26.43 11.65
CA PRO A 262 -21.50 25.76 10.36
C PRO A 262 -21.22 26.76 9.23
N GLU A 263 -20.26 26.43 8.37
CA GLU A 263 -20.02 27.11 7.11
C GLU A 263 -21.13 26.85 6.07
N SER A 264 -21.19 27.70 5.05
CA SER A 264 -22.11 27.54 3.92
C SER A 264 -22.01 26.14 3.31
N PRO A 265 -23.12 25.41 3.05
CA PRO A 265 -23.08 24.10 2.40
C PRO A 265 -22.42 24.09 1.02
N PHE A 266 -22.39 25.24 0.33
CA PHE A 266 -21.70 25.39 -0.96
C PHE A 266 -20.17 25.57 -0.80
N LYS A 267 -19.70 25.95 0.39
CA LYS A 267 -18.29 25.98 0.81
C LYS A 267 -17.86 24.60 1.36
N PHE A 268 -18.72 24.00 2.18
CA PHE A 268 -18.54 22.69 2.81
C PHE A 268 -19.47 21.62 2.21
N VAL A 269 -19.13 21.17 1.00
CA VAL A 269 -19.96 20.24 0.21
C VAL A 269 -19.87 18.77 0.64
N ALA A 270 -19.27 18.44 1.80
CA ALA A 270 -19.08 17.05 2.26
C ALA A 270 -20.39 16.29 2.54
N PHE A 271 -21.48 17.03 2.80
CA PHE A 271 -22.85 16.51 2.86
C PHE A 271 -23.72 17.00 1.69
N ASN A 272 -23.14 17.44 0.57
CA ASN A 272 -23.83 18.13 -0.53
C ASN A 272 -24.55 19.43 -0.11
N ALA A 273 -25.08 20.16 -1.10
CA ALA A 273 -25.66 21.50 -0.92
C ALA A 273 -27.06 21.63 -1.57
N GLY A 274 -27.77 22.70 -1.20
CA GLY A 274 -29.09 23.03 -1.74
C GLY A 274 -30.09 21.85 -1.61
N PRO A 275 -30.93 21.61 -2.63
CA PRO A 275 -31.87 20.48 -2.61
C PRO A 275 -31.23 19.10 -2.42
N ARG A 276 -29.93 18.92 -2.69
CA ARG A 276 -29.21 17.63 -2.64
C ARG A 276 -28.52 17.33 -1.30
N ILE A 277 -28.62 18.21 -0.29
CA ILE A 277 -27.99 18.02 1.03
C ILE A 277 -28.36 16.68 1.69
N CYS A 278 -27.44 16.03 2.40
CA CYS A 278 -27.60 14.67 2.91
C CYS A 278 -28.70 14.59 3.98
N LEU A 279 -29.66 13.67 3.80
CA LEU A 279 -30.73 13.42 4.78
C LEU A 279 -30.18 12.83 6.09
N GLY A 280 -29.15 11.99 5.99
CA GLY A 280 -28.50 11.34 7.13
C GLY A 280 -27.47 12.22 7.85
N LYS A 281 -27.36 13.53 7.57
CA LYS A 281 -26.32 14.41 8.13
C LYS A 281 -26.25 14.33 9.66
N ASP A 282 -27.34 14.68 10.32
CA ASP A 282 -27.35 14.83 11.78
C ASP A 282 -27.39 13.46 12.50
N PHE A 283 -27.95 12.44 11.83
CA PHE A 283 -27.86 11.03 12.21
C PHE A 283 -26.40 10.52 12.20
N ALA A 284 -25.63 10.84 11.15
CA ALA A 284 -24.21 10.49 11.06
C ALA A 284 -23.39 11.22 12.12
N TYR A 285 -23.59 12.53 12.32
CA TYR A 285 -22.92 13.27 13.41
C TYR A 285 -23.22 12.67 14.78
N ARG A 286 -24.47 12.29 15.06
CA ARG A 286 -24.88 11.62 16.31
C ARG A 286 -24.15 10.29 16.51
N GLN A 287 -24.15 9.42 15.50
CA GLN A 287 -23.42 8.16 15.53
C GLN A 287 -21.92 8.38 15.77
N MET A 288 -21.33 9.34 15.06
CA MET A 288 -19.91 9.66 15.20
C MET A 288 -19.56 10.22 16.57
N LYS A 289 -20.36 11.13 17.14
CA LYS A 289 -20.09 11.74 18.45
C LYS A 289 -20.22 10.72 19.58
N ILE A 290 -21.25 9.87 19.59
CA ILE A 290 -21.43 8.82 20.61
C ILE A 290 -20.25 7.84 20.59
N VAL A 291 -19.90 7.30 19.42
CA VAL A 291 -18.77 6.36 19.29
C VAL A 291 -17.46 7.04 19.66
N SER A 292 -17.21 8.27 19.18
CA SER A 292 -15.96 8.98 19.47
C SER A 292 -15.82 9.38 20.94
N ALA A 293 -16.90 9.79 21.61
CA ALA A 293 -16.87 10.14 23.04
C ALA A 293 -16.61 8.90 23.90
N ALA A 294 -17.31 7.80 23.65
CA ALA A 294 -17.08 6.51 24.32
C ALA A 294 -15.63 6.04 24.15
N LEU A 295 -15.11 6.09 22.93
CA LEU A 295 -13.75 5.63 22.62
C LEU A 295 -12.66 6.55 23.22
N VAL A 296 -12.78 7.87 23.05
CA VAL A 296 -11.73 8.83 23.47
C VAL A 296 -11.73 9.06 24.99
N HIS A 297 -12.82 8.77 25.71
CA HIS A 297 -12.85 8.86 27.17
C HIS A 297 -11.94 7.81 27.83
N PHE A 298 -12.06 6.54 27.44
CA PHE A 298 -11.29 5.43 28.02
C PHE A 298 -9.90 5.27 27.41
N PHE A 299 -9.74 5.57 26.12
CA PHE A 299 -8.53 5.25 25.37
C PHE A 299 -7.82 6.49 24.81
N ARG A 300 -6.49 6.47 24.89
CA ARG A 300 -5.61 7.26 24.03
C ARG A 300 -5.32 6.45 22.79
N PHE A 301 -5.81 6.93 21.65
CA PHE A 301 -5.45 6.33 20.38
C PHE A 301 -4.06 6.79 19.97
N ARG A 302 -3.17 5.82 19.84
CA ARG A 302 -1.97 5.95 19.05
C ARG A 302 -2.20 5.09 17.81
N LEU A 303 -1.80 5.60 16.65
CA LEU A 303 -1.61 4.73 15.49
C LEU A 303 -0.67 3.63 15.94
N SER A 304 -1.03 2.36 15.69
CA SER A 304 -0.18 1.24 16.09
C SER A 304 1.22 1.42 15.57
N ASP A 305 1.34 2.08 14.41
CA ASP A 305 2.61 2.66 14.06
C ASP A 305 2.49 4.02 13.32
N ASP A 306 2.57 5.12 14.09
CA ASP A 306 2.33 6.53 13.70
C ASP A 306 2.75 7.03 12.30
N THR A 307 4.04 7.17 11.95
CA THR A 307 4.45 7.75 10.64
C THR A 307 4.07 6.92 9.39
N LYS A 308 3.13 5.97 9.51
CA LYS A 308 2.06 5.83 8.53
C LYS A 308 1.60 7.20 8.05
N ASN A 309 2.00 7.53 6.84
CA ASN A 309 1.16 8.36 5.99
C ASN A 309 -0.14 7.59 5.71
N VAL A 310 -1.21 8.21 5.20
CA VAL A 310 -2.51 7.51 5.09
C VAL A 310 -3.25 7.98 3.81
N THR A 311 -3.70 7.09 2.91
CA THR A 311 -4.58 7.44 1.77
C THR A 311 -5.65 6.39 1.43
N TYR A 312 -6.59 6.83 0.61
CA TYR A 312 -7.73 6.07 0.14
C TYR A 312 -7.43 4.93 -0.85
N ARG A 313 -8.36 3.96 -0.92
CA ARG A 313 -8.54 3.00 -2.02
C ARG A 313 -9.51 3.58 -3.05
N THR A 314 -9.28 3.29 -4.33
CA THR A 314 -10.18 3.70 -5.41
C THR A 314 -11.48 2.88 -5.40
N MET A 315 -12.50 3.41 -4.74
CA MET A 315 -13.89 2.93 -4.67
C MET A 315 -14.85 4.15 -4.83
N LEU A 316 -16.15 3.96 -4.64
CA LEU A 316 -17.15 5.04 -4.69
C LEU A 316 -17.02 6.01 -3.51
N THR A 317 -16.81 5.43 -2.33
CA THR A 317 -16.51 6.10 -1.07
C THR A 317 -15.01 6.20 -0.86
N LEU A 318 -14.57 7.23 -0.13
CA LEU A 318 -13.18 7.46 0.30
C LEU A 318 -12.76 6.49 1.41
N HIS A 319 -12.91 5.18 1.15
CA HIS A 319 -12.34 4.14 1.99
C HIS A 319 -10.87 4.40 2.17
N ILE A 320 -10.43 4.43 3.41
CA ILE A 320 -9.03 4.19 3.71
C ILE A 320 -8.61 2.89 3.00
N SER A 321 -7.42 2.86 2.40
CA SER A 321 -6.96 1.65 1.73
C SER A 321 -6.64 0.56 2.75
N GLY A 322 -7.53 -0.43 2.85
CA GLY A 322 -7.38 -1.59 3.75
C GLY A 322 -7.27 -1.21 5.21
N SER A 323 -6.39 -1.88 5.95
CA SER A 323 -6.40 -1.81 7.42
C SER A 323 -6.18 -0.39 7.98
N LEU A 324 -6.64 -0.17 9.21
CA LEU A 324 -6.12 0.92 10.06
C LEU A 324 -5.84 0.35 11.45
N ASN A 325 -4.59 0.03 11.70
CA ASN A 325 -4.11 -0.53 12.96
C ASN A 325 -3.87 0.58 13.99
N ILE A 326 -4.58 0.50 15.11
CA ILE A 326 -4.46 1.42 16.25
C ILE A 326 -4.20 0.68 17.56
N HIS A 327 -3.35 1.27 18.41
CA HIS A 327 -3.27 0.90 19.81
C HIS A 327 -4.24 1.80 20.59
N ALA A 328 -5.24 1.17 21.18
CA ALA A 328 -6.05 1.77 22.23
C ALA A 328 -5.26 1.67 23.54
N VAL A 329 -4.62 2.76 23.98
CA VAL A 329 -3.87 2.79 25.25
C VAL A 329 -4.81 3.26 26.36
N PRO A 330 -5.04 2.50 27.45
CA PRO A 330 -5.91 2.95 28.55
C PRO A 330 -5.44 4.28 29.15
N ARG A 331 -6.38 5.14 29.54
CA ARG A 331 -6.09 6.52 30.01
C ARG A 331 -5.60 6.64 31.47
N THR A 332 -4.69 5.75 31.88
CA THR A 332 -3.92 5.88 33.13
C THR A 332 -2.66 6.76 32.94
N VAL A 333 -1.91 7.02 34.03
CA VAL A 333 -1.06 8.24 34.16
C VAL A 333 0.42 7.94 34.37
N HIS A 334 1.21 7.77 33.28
CA HIS A 334 2.50 8.47 33.07
C HIS A 334 3.09 8.28 31.65
N CYS A 335 4.21 8.98 31.39
CA CYS A 335 4.98 9.00 30.13
C CYS A 335 5.98 7.82 30.03
N SER A 336 6.70 7.57 28.92
CA SER A 336 7.21 8.48 27.88
C SER A 336 7.10 7.94 26.43
N MET A 337 7.88 8.50 25.48
CA MET A 337 7.79 8.25 24.04
C MET A 337 9.14 7.81 23.44
N ALA A 338 9.13 6.88 22.47
CA ALA A 338 9.79 7.05 21.15
C ALA A 338 9.42 5.94 20.13
N ASN A 339 8.51 6.30 19.21
CA ASN A 339 8.59 6.22 17.72
C ASN A 339 10.05 6.11 17.14
N PRO A 340 10.34 5.78 15.84
CA PRO A 340 9.49 5.90 14.64
C PRO A 340 9.82 5.01 13.36
N LEU A 341 9.29 5.43 12.18
CA LEU A 341 9.75 5.35 10.75
C LEU A 341 10.54 4.16 10.18
N ASP A 342 10.47 3.78 8.88
CA ASP A 342 9.34 3.73 7.94
C ASP A 342 9.21 2.36 7.16
N PHE A 343 9.23 2.01 5.84
CA PHE A 343 9.44 2.69 4.54
C PHE A 343 8.85 2.07 3.20
N LEU A 344 8.35 0.81 3.01
CA LEU A 344 7.78 0.09 1.77
C LEU A 344 8.72 -0.40 0.58
N LEU A 345 8.20 -1.26 -0.36
CA LEU A 345 8.65 -1.70 -1.76
C LEU A 345 8.83 -3.25 -2.09
N SER A 346 8.16 -3.83 -3.14
CA SER A 346 8.33 -5.22 -3.76
C SER A 346 7.57 -5.53 -5.16
N PRO A 347 8.16 -6.14 -6.25
CA PRO A 347 7.60 -6.09 -7.66
C PRO A 347 7.05 -7.40 -8.45
N THR A 348 6.91 -7.38 -9.81
CA THR A 348 6.07 -8.25 -10.76
C THR A 348 6.75 -9.19 -11.89
N PRO A 349 6.08 -10.21 -12.51
CA PRO A 349 6.95 -11.95 -13.08
C PRO A 349 7.63 -12.09 -14.64
N SER A 350 7.01 -12.46 -15.85
CA SER A 350 7.30 -12.67 -17.37
C SER A 350 6.12 -12.87 -18.44
N VAL A 351 6.29 -13.50 -19.66
CA VAL A 351 5.59 -13.35 -21.02
C VAL A 351 5.07 -14.58 -21.84
N ALA A 352 4.35 -14.36 -22.99
CA ALA A 352 4.54 -14.84 -24.40
C ALA A 352 3.35 -14.58 -25.40
N THR A 353 3.07 -13.36 -25.91
CA THR A 353 1.90 -13.07 -26.82
C THR A 353 2.12 -11.96 -27.86
N THR A 354 3.29 -11.35 -27.87
CA THR A 354 3.40 -9.93 -28.20
C THR A 354 3.70 -9.67 -29.68
N LEU A 355 3.87 -10.73 -30.49
CA LEU A 355 4.17 -10.64 -31.93
C LEU A 355 2.94 -10.27 -32.79
N LEU A 356 1.74 -10.74 -32.41
CA LEU A 356 0.48 -10.38 -33.05
C LEU A 356 0.10 -8.91 -32.80
N TYR A 357 0.39 -8.45 -31.58
CA TYR A 357 -0.01 -7.14 -31.09
C TYR A 357 0.89 -6.02 -31.69
N ILE A 358 2.07 -6.35 -32.27
CA ILE A 358 2.91 -5.43 -33.07
C ILE A 358 2.17 -4.89 -34.27
N ILE A 359 1.68 -5.79 -35.14
CA ILE A 359 1.12 -5.44 -36.45
C ILE A 359 -0.15 -4.59 -36.26
N PHE A 360 -0.99 -4.99 -35.30
CA PHE A 360 -2.18 -4.23 -34.89
C PHE A 360 -1.82 -2.83 -34.37
N SER A 361 -0.74 -2.72 -33.59
CA SER A 361 -0.31 -1.42 -33.06
C SER A 361 0.22 -0.47 -34.13
N VAL A 362 0.95 -0.92 -35.15
CA VAL A 362 1.52 -0.03 -36.18
C VAL A 362 0.41 0.65 -36.99
N LEU A 363 -0.69 -0.06 -37.23
CA LEU A 363 -1.94 0.50 -37.78
C LEU A 363 -2.58 1.52 -36.83
N ILE A 364 -2.73 1.18 -35.54
CA ILE A 364 -3.25 2.10 -34.52
C ILE A 364 -2.37 3.35 -34.37
N VAL A 365 -1.04 3.23 -34.45
CA VAL A 365 -0.09 4.34 -34.40
C VAL A 365 -0.25 5.27 -35.60
N LYS A 366 -0.43 4.75 -36.82
CA LYS A 366 -0.74 5.57 -38.01
C LYS A 366 -2.09 6.29 -37.92
N LEU A 367 -3.09 5.67 -37.27
CA LEU A 367 -4.41 6.28 -37.07
C LEU A 367 -4.42 7.31 -35.93
N LEU A 368 -3.74 7.03 -34.81
CA LEU A 368 -3.64 7.95 -33.66
C LEU A 368 -2.71 9.14 -33.92
N SER A 369 -1.61 8.96 -34.65
CA SER A 369 -0.71 10.08 -35.02
C SER A 369 -1.44 11.14 -35.86
N ARG A 370 -2.24 10.72 -36.85
CA ARG A 370 -3.16 11.62 -37.58
C ARG A 370 -4.21 12.29 -36.68
N LYS A 371 -4.62 11.65 -35.57
CA LYS A 371 -5.58 12.18 -34.60
C LYS A 371 -4.95 13.01 -33.46
N LEU A 372 -3.62 13.14 -33.43
CA LEU A 372 -2.85 13.89 -32.43
C LEU A 372 -2.25 15.21 -32.96
N GLN A 373 -2.39 15.50 -34.26
CA GLN A 373 -2.00 16.79 -34.83
C GLN A 373 -3.04 17.89 -34.48
N GLY A 374 -3.04 18.33 -33.21
CA GLY A 374 -3.96 19.36 -32.73
C GLY A 374 -3.52 20.04 -31.42
N LYS A 375 -2.91 21.22 -31.55
CA LYS A 375 -2.69 22.28 -30.53
C LYS A 375 -2.13 21.94 -29.12
N LYS A 376 -1.84 20.69 -28.75
CA LYS A 376 -1.19 20.32 -27.46
C LYS A 376 0.15 19.59 -27.68
N LYS A 377 1.10 19.81 -26.75
CA LYS A 377 2.48 19.31 -26.80
C LYS A 377 2.62 18.00 -25.99
N TYR A 378 2.91 16.89 -26.66
CA TYR A 378 3.10 15.56 -26.05
C TYR A 378 4.54 15.06 -26.23
N HIS A 379 5.02 14.22 -25.30
CA HIS A 379 6.37 13.61 -25.37
C HIS A 379 6.61 12.87 -26.69
N PRO A 380 7.86 12.87 -27.21
CA PRO A 380 8.20 12.18 -28.45
C PRO A 380 7.87 10.69 -28.38
N ILE A 381 7.35 10.14 -29.48
CA ILE A 381 7.03 8.72 -29.58
C ILE A 381 8.34 7.95 -29.78
N GLY A 382 8.82 7.28 -28.72
CA GLY A 382 10.01 6.43 -28.77
C GLY A 382 9.79 5.11 -29.51
N GLY A 383 8.52 4.75 -29.75
CA GLY A 383 8.11 3.53 -30.42
C GLY A 383 6.83 2.98 -29.82
N THR A 384 6.77 1.66 -29.66
CA THR A 384 5.63 0.93 -29.13
C THR A 384 6.06 -0.08 -28.06
N VAL A 385 5.12 -0.60 -27.28
CA VAL A 385 5.40 -1.68 -26.31
C VAL A 385 5.88 -3.00 -26.97
N PHE A 386 5.84 -3.07 -28.29
CA PHE A 386 6.33 -4.21 -29.10
C PHE A 386 7.82 -4.20 -29.31
N ASN A 387 8.40 -3.01 -29.41
CA ASN A 387 9.83 -2.87 -29.47
C ASN A 387 10.48 -3.37 -28.17
N GLN A 388 9.75 -3.35 -27.03
CA GLN A 388 10.17 -4.00 -25.78
C GLN A 388 10.13 -5.54 -25.84
N LEU A 389 9.20 -6.18 -26.57
CA LEU A 389 9.27 -7.64 -26.81
C LEU A 389 10.49 -7.96 -27.67
N LEU A 390 10.62 -7.32 -28.82
CA LEU A 390 11.67 -7.64 -29.79
C LEU A 390 13.06 -7.46 -29.17
N ASN A 391 13.19 -6.52 -28.22
CA ASN A 391 14.39 -6.28 -27.45
C ASN A 391 14.35 -6.90 -26.04
N PHE A 392 13.48 -7.87 -25.75
CA PHE A 392 13.18 -8.22 -24.36
C PHE A 392 14.43 -8.66 -23.54
N TYR A 393 15.28 -9.49 -24.14
CA TYR A 393 16.56 -9.92 -23.55
C TYR A 393 17.60 -8.80 -23.37
N ARG A 394 17.35 -7.60 -23.92
CA ARG A 394 18.10 -6.35 -23.76
C ARG A 394 17.18 -5.16 -23.42
N VAL A 395 16.06 -5.40 -22.72
CA VAL A 395 14.98 -4.39 -22.59
C VAL A 395 15.42 -3.11 -21.86
N HIS A 396 16.33 -3.20 -20.90
CA HIS A 396 16.86 -2.05 -20.16
C HIS A 396 17.94 -1.31 -20.97
N ASP A 397 18.73 -2.03 -21.79
CA ASP A 397 19.62 -1.40 -22.79
C ASP A 397 18.79 -0.62 -23.81
N TYR A 398 17.76 -1.25 -24.39
CA TYR A 398 16.84 -0.62 -25.34
C TYR A 398 16.10 0.59 -24.73
N MET A 399 15.74 0.51 -23.45
CA MET A 399 15.18 1.65 -22.71
C MET A 399 16.21 2.78 -22.51
N ALA A 400 17.48 2.45 -22.28
CA ALA A 400 18.58 3.41 -22.16
C ALA A 400 18.94 4.05 -23.50
N ASP A 401 18.91 3.29 -24.61
CA ASP A 401 19.08 3.81 -25.98
C ASP A 401 18.02 4.90 -26.27
N LEU A 402 16.76 4.63 -25.92
CA LEU A 402 15.66 5.59 -26.05
C LEU A 402 15.79 6.79 -25.10
N ALA A 403 16.22 6.57 -23.85
CA ALA A 403 16.43 7.64 -22.88
C ALA A 403 17.59 8.56 -23.29
N GLY A 404 18.68 8.01 -23.83
CA GLY A 404 19.80 8.77 -24.38
C GLY A 404 19.40 9.64 -25.58
N LYS A 405 18.43 9.18 -26.39
CA LYS A 405 17.92 9.95 -27.53
C LYS A 405 16.86 11.00 -27.17
N TYR A 406 15.99 10.73 -26.21
CA TYR A 406 14.77 11.53 -25.97
C TYR A 406 14.60 12.09 -24.55
N LYS A 407 15.35 11.61 -23.55
CA LYS A 407 15.20 11.85 -22.10
C LYS A 407 13.85 11.40 -21.49
N THR A 408 12.75 11.90 -22.04
CA THR A 408 11.39 11.48 -21.75
C THR A 408 10.68 11.11 -23.06
N TYR A 409 10.15 9.89 -23.15
CA TYR A 409 9.51 9.37 -24.36
C TYR A 409 8.22 8.63 -24.07
N ARG A 410 7.32 8.58 -25.06
CA ARG A 410 6.06 7.83 -25.00
C ARG A 410 6.17 6.57 -25.85
N LEU A 411 5.81 5.42 -25.29
CA LEU A 411 5.52 4.20 -26.04
C LEU A 411 4.00 4.04 -26.16
N ILE A 412 3.56 3.64 -27.34
CA ILE A 412 2.14 3.41 -27.63
C ILE A 412 1.80 1.94 -27.35
N ALA A 413 0.76 1.71 -26.54
CA ALA A 413 0.07 0.44 -26.41
C ALA A 413 -1.38 0.58 -26.91
N PRO A 414 -2.02 -0.49 -27.42
CA PRO A 414 -3.38 -0.40 -28.00
C PRO A 414 -4.52 0.03 -27.06
N PHE A 415 -4.30 0.09 -25.74
CA PHE A 415 -5.33 0.52 -24.76
C PHE A 415 -4.91 1.67 -23.82
N ARG A 416 -3.65 2.10 -23.82
CA ARG A 416 -3.12 3.22 -23.02
C ARG A 416 -1.77 3.71 -23.57
N SER A 417 -1.31 4.88 -23.16
CA SER A 417 0.09 5.26 -23.39
C SER A 417 0.96 4.94 -22.18
N GLU A 418 2.23 4.68 -22.43
CA GLU A 418 3.23 4.46 -21.39
C GLU A 418 4.39 5.46 -21.60
N VAL A 419 4.49 6.44 -20.70
CA VAL A 419 5.52 7.47 -20.71
C VAL A 419 6.68 6.98 -19.85
N TYR A 420 7.89 7.08 -20.38
CA TYR A 420 9.13 6.76 -19.68
C TYR A 420 9.97 8.02 -19.56
N THR A 421 10.37 8.37 -18.33
CA THR A 421 11.22 9.51 -18.02
C THR A 421 12.52 9.04 -17.39
N SER A 422 13.64 9.60 -17.83
CA SER A 422 14.90 9.52 -17.07
C SER A 422 15.33 10.88 -16.51
N GLU A 423 14.54 11.94 -16.69
CA GLU A 423 14.91 13.27 -16.25
C GLU A 423 14.56 13.49 -14.75
N PRO A 424 15.53 13.84 -13.86
CA PRO A 424 15.31 13.93 -12.41
C PRO A 424 14.17 14.84 -11.97
N ALA A 425 13.93 15.96 -12.66
CA ALA A 425 12.84 16.88 -12.33
C ALA A 425 11.46 16.23 -12.47
N ASN A 426 11.26 15.40 -13.50
CA ASN A 426 10.02 14.62 -13.66
C ASN A 426 9.89 13.56 -12.57
N VAL A 427 10.99 12.93 -12.15
CA VAL A 427 11.00 11.93 -11.07
C VAL A 427 10.64 12.58 -9.73
N GLU A 428 11.19 13.76 -9.43
CA GLU A 428 10.79 14.54 -8.26
C GLU A 428 9.32 15.01 -8.35
N HIS A 429 8.86 15.38 -9.53
CA HIS A 429 7.45 15.75 -9.75
C HIS A 429 6.48 14.61 -9.48
N MET A 430 6.81 13.38 -9.93
CA MET A 430 6.01 12.18 -9.69
C MET A 430 6.07 11.69 -8.23
N LEU A 431 7.24 11.77 -7.57
CA LEU A 431 7.49 11.14 -6.27
C LEU A 431 7.45 12.11 -5.07
N LYS A 432 7.32 13.41 -5.32
CA LYS A 432 7.31 14.46 -4.29
C LYS A 432 6.30 15.59 -4.55
N THR A 433 6.28 16.25 -5.71
CA THR A 433 5.50 17.51 -5.85
C THR A 433 4.03 17.35 -6.28
N ASN A 434 3.73 16.50 -7.28
CA ASN A 434 2.38 16.31 -7.83
C ASN A 434 1.82 14.90 -7.57
N PHE A 435 2.30 14.25 -6.50
CA PHE A 435 2.02 12.85 -6.10
C PHE A 435 0.53 12.46 -6.07
N GLU A 436 -0.40 13.41 -5.90
CA GLU A 436 -1.84 13.12 -5.79
C GLU A 436 -2.59 13.03 -7.13
N LYS A 437 -1.97 13.43 -8.25
CA LYS A 437 -2.61 13.40 -9.58
C LYS A 437 -2.66 11.99 -10.21
N TYR A 438 -2.99 10.93 -9.45
CA TYR A 438 -2.93 9.49 -9.82
C TYR A 438 -4.23 8.67 -9.51
N GLY A 439 -4.99 8.13 -10.50
CA GLY A 439 -6.30 7.43 -10.27
C GLY A 439 -7.32 7.27 -11.47
N LYS A 440 -8.65 7.23 -11.19
CA LYS A 440 -9.73 6.65 -12.07
C LYS A 440 -10.71 7.63 -12.79
N GLY A 441 -11.70 7.09 -13.56
CA GLY A 441 -12.52 7.75 -14.62
C GLY A 441 -14.04 8.06 -14.36
N PRO A 442 -14.84 8.32 -15.43
CA PRO A 442 -16.13 9.08 -15.40
C PRO A 442 -17.45 8.27 -15.18
N TYR A 443 -18.30 8.03 -16.20
CA TYR A 443 -19.45 7.07 -16.27
C TYR A 443 -20.64 7.06 -15.25
N ASN A 444 -20.47 7.54 -14.02
CA ASN A 444 -21.17 7.06 -12.80
C ASN A 444 -22.54 6.35 -12.93
N CYS A 445 -23.63 7.07 -13.21
CA CYS A 445 -24.99 6.60 -12.92
C CYS A 445 -25.36 5.29 -13.64
N GLY A 446 -24.99 5.17 -14.92
CA GLY A 446 -25.26 3.97 -15.74
C GLY A 446 -24.41 2.75 -15.39
N ILE A 447 -23.46 2.89 -14.47
CA ILE A 447 -22.70 1.79 -13.87
C ILE A 447 -23.36 1.31 -12.58
N LEU A 448 -23.80 2.26 -11.75
CA LEU A 448 -24.23 2.04 -10.37
C LEU A 448 -25.57 1.33 -10.23
N ASN A 449 -26.46 1.50 -11.21
CA ASN A 449 -27.82 0.98 -11.23
C ASN A 449 -27.95 -0.52 -10.85
N ASP A 450 -26.95 -1.35 -11.15
CA ASP A 450 -26.99 -2.79 -10.83
C ASP A 450 -26.81 -3.15 -9.35
N LEU A 451 -26.22 -2.27 -8.54
CA LEU A 451 -26.07 -2.48 -7.09
C LEU A 451 -26.93 -1.52 -6.26
N PHE A 452 -27.28 -0.37 -6.84
CA PHE A 452 -28.04 0.70 -6.20
C PHE A 452 -29.49 0.81 -6.71
N GLY A 453 -29.87 0.00 -7.69
CA GLY A 453 -31.22 -0.01 -8.28
C GLY A 453 -31.64 1.34 -8.87
N ASP A 454 -32.91 1.65 -8.71
CA ASP A 454 -33.51 2.96 -9.01
C ASP A 454 -33.31 3.98 -7.86
N GLY A 455 -32.35 3.74 -6.95
CA GLY A 455 -32.21 4.47 -5.69
C GLY A 455 -31.44 5.80 -5.74
N ILE A 456 -31.47 6.52 -4.62
CA ILE A 456 -31.09 7.93 -4.47
C ILE A 456 -29.64 8.30 -4.85
N PHE A 457 -28.72 7.33 -4.94
CA PHE A 457 -27.35 7.52 -5.45
C PHE A 457 -27.15 7.19 -6.94
N ALA A 458 -28.16 6.61 -7.60
CA ALA A 458 -28.10 6.19 -9.00
C ALA A 458 -29.10 6.93 -9.91
N VAL A 459 -30.11 7.61 -9.36
CA VAL A 459 -31.13 8.34 -10.15
C VAL A 459 -31.17 9.84 -9.89
N ASP A 460 -31.62 10.57 -10.92
CA ASP A 460 -31.86 12.01 -10.92
C ASP A 460 -33.35 12.33 -11.20
N GLY A 461 -33.67 13.59 -11.47
CA GLY A 461 -35.03 14.00 -11.87
C GLY A 461 -36.13 13.77 -10.81
N HIS A 462 -37.28 13.25 -11.26
CA HIS A 462 -38.50 13.11 -10.46
C HIS A 462 -38.40 12.06 -9.36
N LYS A 463 -37.98 10.83 -9.69
CA LYS A 463 -37.83 9.70 -8.74
C LYS A 463 -37.00 10.08 -7.51
N TRP A 464 -35.91 10.81 -7.75
CA TRP A 464 -35.04 11.33 -6.68
C TRP A 464 -35.78 12.29 -5.73
N ARG A 465 -36.67 13.16 -6.23
CA ARG A 465 -37.47 14.09 -5.40
C ARG A 465 -38.46 13.33 -4.52
N GLU A 466 -39.09 12.29 -5.05
CA GLU A 466 -40.11 11.48 -4.34
C GLU A 466 -39.49 10.64 -3.23
N GLN A 467 -38.47 9.83 -3.55
CA GLN A 467 -37.70 9.07 -2.57
C GLN A 467 -37.20 9.98 -1.45
N ARG A 468 -36.64 11.13 -1.81
CA ARG A 468 -36.15 12.12 -0.86
C ARG A 468 -37.25 12.71 0.03
N LYS A 469 -38.43 13.03 -0.53
CA LYS A 469 -39.56 13.58 0.24
C LYS A 469 -39.97 12.59 1.34
N VAL A 470 -40.19 11.33 0.99
CA VAL A 470 -40.52 10.27 1.96
C VAL A 470 -39.41 10.12 2.99
N SER A 471 -38.16 9.90 2.54
CA SER A 471 -37.01 9.73 3.44
C SER A 471 -36.74 10.94 4.35
N SER A 472 -37.11 12.16 3.97
CA SER A 472 -36.89 13.35 4.82
C SER A 472 -37.78 13.37 6.07
N LEU A 473 -39.03 12.90 5.96
CA LEU A 473 -39.97 12.72 7.08
C LEU A 473 -39.55 11.58 8.01
N GLU A 474 -38.76 10.64 7.47
CA GLU A 474 -38.23 9.51 8.22
C GLU A 474 -37.11 9.92 9.16
N PHE A 475 -36.13 10.68 8.65
CA PHE A 475 -34.96 11.14 9.42
C PHE A 475 -35.24 12.30 10.39
N SER A 476 -36.41 12.96 10.30
CA SER A 476 -36.74 14.14 11.12
C SER A 476 -37.45 13.84 12.45
N THR A 477 -37.67 12.58 12.84
CA THR A 477 -38.46 12.27 14.06
C THR A 477 -37.60 12.08 15.30
N ARG A 478 -38.12 12.59 16.43
CA ARG A 478 -37.56 12.37 17.76
C ARG A 478 -37.47 10.88 18.12
N VAL A 479 -38.44 10.07 17.70
CA VAL A 479 -38.45 8.61 17.98
C VAL A 479 -37.25 7.90 17.34
N LEU A 480 -36.98 8.14 16.05
CA LEU A 480 -35.81 7.54 15.38
C LEU A 480 -34.50 8.07 15.97
N ARG A 481 -34.45 9.36 16.29
CA ARG A 481 -33.30 10.01 16.93
C ARG A 481 -32.96 9.35 18.28
N ASP A 482 -33.93 9.27 19.17
CA ASP A 482 -33.77 8.77 20.54
C ASP A 482 -33.47 7.25 20.54
N TYR A 483 -34.10 6.47 19.65
CA TYR A 483 -33.76 5.05 19.42
C TYR A 483 -32.34 4.86 18.88
N SER A 484 -31.93 5.69 17.90
CA SER A 484 -30.60 5.59 17.30
C SER A 484 -29.50 5.78 18.35
N SER A 485 -29.69 6.71 19.31
CA SER A 485 -28.78 6.89 20.45
C SER A 485 -28.60 5.59 21.25
N ILE A 486 -29.67 4.85 21.55
CA ILE A 486 -29.59 3.58 22.30
C ILE A 486 -28.77 2.54 21.54
N VAL A 487 -29.01 2.37 20.24
CA VAL A 487 -28.28 1.39 19.42
C VAL A 487 -26.82 1.79 19.22
N PHE A 488 -26.53 3.08 19.00
CA PHE A 488 -25.16 3.58 18.89
C PHE A 488 -24.40 3.40 20.20
N ARG A 489 -25.05 3.61 21.35
CA ARG A 489 -24.48 3.34 22.69
C ARG A 489 -24.18 1.85 22.89
N LYS A 490 -25.13 0.94 22.62
CA LYS A 490 -24.93 -0.52 22.68
C LYS A 490 -23.74 -0.98 21.81
N ASN A 491 -23.62 -0.47 20.59
CA ASN A 491 -22.54 -0.86 19.68
C ASN A 491 -21.20 -0.17 20.00
N ALA A 492 -21.21 1.05 20.56
CA ALA A 492 -20.01 1.69 21.10
C ALA A 492 -19.44 0.90 22.29
N VAL A 493 -20.30 0.41 23.20
CA VAL A 493 -19.91 -0.51 24.28
C VAL A 493 -19.29 -1.79 23.73
N LYS A 494 -19.94 -2.48 22.76
CA LYS A 494 -19.38 -3.69 22.14
C LYS A 494 -17.98 -3.44 21.55
N LEU A 495 -17.82 -2.35 20.80
CA LEU A 495 -16.54 -1.95 20.20
C LEU A 495 -15.48 -1.58 21.26
N ALA A 496 -15.87 -0.87 22.31
CA ALA A 496 -14.98 -0.51 23.41
C ALA A 496 -14.57 -1.73 24.26
N LYS A 497 -15.42 -2.76 24.40
CA LYS A 497 -15.07 -4.04 25.06
C LYS A 497 -14.05 -4.83 24.23
N ILE A 498 -14.21 -4.89 22.91
CA ILE A 498 -13.20 -5.46 21.98
C ILE A 498 -11.87 -4.69 22.06
N LEU A 499 -11.93 -3.36 22.02
CA LEU A 499 -10.74 -2.51 22.14
C LEU A 499 -10.11 -2.57 23.53
N SER A 500 -10.87 -2.82 24.59
CA SER A 500 -10.33 -3.03 25.94
C SER A 500 -9.56 -4.33 26.04
N GLY A 501 -10.07 -5.43 25.46
CA GLY A 501 -9.34 -6.70 25.39
C GLY A 501 -8.00 -6.54 24.65
N ALA A 502 -8.04 -5.92 23.48
CA ALA A 502 -6.83 -5.62 22.71
C ALA A 502 -5.88 -4.64 23.44
N ALA A 503 -6.41 -3.64 24.14
CA ALA A 503 -5.64 -2.70 24.96
C ALA A 503 -4.89 -3.39 26.10
N THR A 504 -5.55 -4.33 26.80
CA THR A 504 -4.95 -5.14 27.87
C THR A 504 -3.86 -6.07 27.30
N SER A 505 -4.08 -6.65 26.12
CA SER A 505 -3.06 -7.45 25.40
C SER A 505 -2.02 -6.60 24.63
N ASN A 506 -2.13 -5.27 24.67
CA ASN A 506 -1.39 -4.30 23.84
C ASN A 506 -1.37 -4.63 22.33
N GLN A 507 -2.38 -5.32 21.82
CA GLN A 507 -2.47 -5.71 20.40
C GLN A 507 -2.87 -4.51 19.52
N PRO A 508 -2.37 -4.44 18.28
CA PRO A 508 -2.85 -3.49 17.29
C PRO A 508 -4.17 -3.97 16.69
N VAL A 509 -5.19 -3.10 16.64
CA VAL A 509 -6.51 -3.46 16.11
C VAL A 509 -6.75 -2.80 14.76
N ASP A 510 -6.94 -3.62 13.71
CA ASP A 510 -7.48 -3.15 12.44
C ASP A 510 -8.97 -2.76 12.59
N ILE A 511 -9.24 -1.46 12.59
CA ILE A 511 -10.60 -0.92 12.71
C ILE A 511 -11.45 -1.05 11.41
N GLN A 512 -10.88 -1.62 10.35
CA GLN A 512 -11.50 -1.76 9.02
C GLN A 512 -11.80 -3.20 8.59
N GLY A 513 -10.79 -4.03 8.28
CA GLY A 513 -10.94 -5.41 7.81
C GLY A 513 -10.31 -5.74 6.43
N PRO A 514 -10.15 -7.04 6.08
CA PRO A 514 -9.32 -7.51 4.97
C PRO A 514 -10.04 -7.68 3.60
N TYR A 515 -9.34 -7.35 2.50
CA TYR A 515 -9.81 -7.48 1.09
C TYR A 515 -8.61 -7.55 0.12
N ASN A 516 -8.50 -8.43 -0.89
CA ASN A 516 -7.32 -8.47 -1.82
C ASN A 516 -7.69 -8.45 -3.33
N CYS A 517 -6.92 -7.75 -4.17
CA CYS A 517 -6.30 -8.26 -5.43
C CYS A 517 -5.47 -7.17 -6.16
N GLY A 518 -4.45 -7.57 -6.95
CA GLY A 518 -3.67 -6.67 -7.83
C GLY A 518 -2.71 -7.46 -8.75
N ILE A 519 -2.05 -6.80 -9.72
CA ILE A 519 -1.10 -7.49 -10.65
C ILE A 519 0.11 -8.10 -9.90
N LEU A 520 0.48 -7.45 -8.81
CA LEU A 520 1.49 -7.86 -7.82
C LEU A 520 0.92 -8.82 -6.76
N GLY A 521 -0.40 -8.80 -6.56
CA GLY A 521 -1.10 -9.52 -5.49
C GLY A 521 -1.15 -11.04 -5.67
N ASP A 522 -0.64 -11.58 -6.78
CA ASP A 522 -0.40 -13.01 -6.92
C ASP A 522 0.81 -13.45 -6.06
N LEU A 523 1.92 -12.71 -6.16
CA LEU A 523 3.19 -13.02 -5.48
C LEU A 523 3.22 -12.46 -4.06
N PHE A 524 2.77 -11.23 -3.87
CA PHE A 524 2.88 -10.54 -2.59
C PHE A 524 1.53 -10.36 -1.87
N GLY A 525 0.40 -10.72 -2.48
CA GLY A 525 -0.93 -10.60 -1.85
C GLY A 525 -1.32 -9.15 -1.53
N ASP A 526 -1.52 -8.85 -0.26
CA ASP A 526 -1.63 -7.49 0.29
C ASP A 526 -0.29 -6.94 0.81
N GLY A 527 0.80 -7.68 0.67
CA GLY A 527 2.16 -7.34 1.07
C GLY A 527 2.79 -6.21 0.26
N ILE A 528 4.01 -5.84 0.64
CA ILE A 528 4.33 -4.42 0.91
C ILE A 528 4.49 -3.48 -0.30
N PHE A 529 4.27 -3.93 -1.53
CA PHE A 529 4.01 -3.05 -2.69
C PHE A 529 2.95 -3.58 -3.66
N ALA A 530 2.32 -4.72 -3.38
CA ALA A 530 1.12 -5.09 -4.12
C ALA A 530 -0.05 -4.13 -3.89
N VAL A 531 0.00 -3.46 -2.74
CA VAL A 531 -0.96 -2.48 -2.25
C VAL A 531 -0.56 -1.05 -2.58
N ASP A 532 -1.47 -0.10 -2.40
CA ASP A 532 -1.13 1.32 -2.40
C ASP A 532 -2.02 2.10 -1.43
N GLY A 533 -1.66 3.35 -1.16
CA GLY A 533 -2.33 4.18 -0.18
C GLY A 533 -2.13 3.68 1.25
N HIS A 534 -3.16 3.77 2.11
CA HIS A 534 -3.08 3.40 3.52
C HIS A 534 -2.66 1.94 3.80
N LYS A 535 -2.85 0.93 2.94
CA LYS A 535 -2.30 -0.43 3.18
C LYS A 535 -0.78 -0.46 3.10
N TRP A 536 -0.26 0.06 2.00
CA TRP A 536 1.18 0.19 1.78
C TRP A 536 1.76 1.11 2.86
N ARG A 537 1.04 2.20 3.13
CA ARG A 537 1.23 3.09 4.26
C ARG A 537 0.57 2.57 5.58
N GLU A 538 0.50 1.25 5.82
CA GLU A 538 0.09 0.55 7.08
C GLU A 538 1.11 -0.49 7.48
N GLN A 539 1.59 -1.24 6.49
CA GLN A 539 2.76 -2.10 6.62
C GLN A 539 4.01 -1.22 6.78
N ARG A 540 4.50 -0.53 5.72
CA ARG A 540 5.60 0.49 5.71
C ARG A 540 6.35 0.57 7.06
N LYS A 541 6.10 1.61 7.87
CA LYS A 541 6.45 1.82 9.29
C LYS A 541 6.82 0.62 10.14
N VAL A 542 5.94 -0.37 10.29
CA VAL A 542 6.17 -1.51 11.20
C VAL A 542 7.49 -2.20 10.85
N ALA A 543 7.83 -2.22 9.56
CA ALA A 543 9.10 -2.76 9.10
C ALA A 543 10.33 -1.96 9.55
N SER A 544 10.34 -0.61 9.51
CA SER A 544 11.53 0.18 9.91
C SER A 544 11.46 0.82 11.29
N LEU A 545 10.35 0.68 12.03
CA LEU A 545 10.49 0.62 13.49
C LEU A 545 11.50 -0.48 13.83
N GLU A 546 11.39 -1.66 13.20
CA GLU A 546 12.39 -2.73 13.29
C GLU A 546 13.74 -2.39 12.65
N PHE A 547 13.82 -2.05 11.35
CA PHE A 547 15.08 -1.69 10.66
C PHE A 547 15.81 -0.45 11.21
N SER A 548 15.15 0.43 11.98
CA SER A 548 15.82 1.52 12.71
C SER A 548 16.28 1.13 14.13
N THR A 549 15.80 0.01 14.69
CA THR A 549 16.27 -0.44 16.00
C THR A 549 17.76 -0.76 15.98
N LYS A 550 18.48 -0.28 16.99
CA LYS A 550 19.84 -0.73 17.29
C LYS A 550 19.89 -2.25 17.51
N VAL A 551 18.82 -2.88 18.03
CA VAL A 551 18.77 -4.32 18.29
C VAL A 551 18.83 -5.14 16.99
N LEU A 552 17.94 -4.88 16.02
CA LEU A 552 17.98 -5.59 14.73
C LEU A 552 19.26 -5.27 13.96
N ARG A 553 19.73 -4.02 14.04
CA ARG A 553 21.00 -3.57 13.44
C ARG A 553 22.21 -4.35 13.97
N ASP A 554 22.33 -4.48 15.30
CA ASP A 554 23.47 -5.14 15.94
C ASP A 554 23.36 -6.68 15.77
N TYR A 555 22.16 -7.25 15.87
CA TYR A 555 21.89 -8.68 15.61
C TYR A 555 22.17 -9.09 14.16
N SER A 556 21.64 -8.34 13.18
CA SER A 556 21.90 -8.61 11.75
C SER A 556 23.38 -8.55 11.41
N SER A 557 24.14 -7.68 12.08
CA SER A 557 25.59 -7.58 11.91
C SER A 557 26.35 -8.79 12.49
N VAL A 558 25.77 -9.57 13.39
CA VAL A 558 26.31 -10.88 13.79
C VAL A 558 26.02 -11.92 12.71
N VAL A 559 24.78 -12.01 12.23
CA VAL A 559 24.36 -12.99 11.20
C VAL A 559 25.08 -12.76 9.86
N PHE A 560 25.24 -11.50 9.44
CA PHE A 560 25.98 -11.17 8.23
C PHE A 560 27.45 -11.59 8.33
N ARG A 561 28.08 -11.42 9.50
CA ARG A 561 29.45 -11.88 9.73
C ARG A 561 29.57 -13.39 9.73
N LYS A 562 28.66 -14.10 10.41
CA LYS A 562 28.54 -15.57 10.38
C LYS A 562 28.50 -16.10 8.95
N ASN A 563 27.62 -15.57 8.11
CA ASN A 563 27.43 -16.07 6.75
C ASN A 563 28.53 -15.60 5.79
N ALA A 564 29.12 -14.42 6.00
CA ALA A 564 30.31 -13.98 5.28
C ALA A 564 31.55 -14.83 5.61
N VAL A 565 31.76 -15.22 6.89
CA VAL A 565 32.83 -16.15 7.29
C VAL A 565 32.60 -17.53 6.69
N ARG A 566 31.35 -18.02 6.65
CA ARG A 566 31.01 -19.29 5.98
C ARG A 566 31.34 -19.26 4.49
N LEU A 567 30.94 -18.19 3.79
CA LEU A 567 31.26 -17.98 2.39
C LEU A 567 32.77 -17.87 2.16
N ALA A 568 33.49 -17.12 3.01
CA ALA A 568 34.94 -17.01 2.95
C ALA A 568 35.66 -18.35 3.14
N LYS A 569 35.14 -19.25 4.00
CA LYS A 569 35.68 -20.61 4.16
C LYS A 569 35.46 -21.49 2.91
N ILE A 570 34.34 -21.34 2.21
CA ILE A 570 34.10 -21.97 0.89
C ILE A 570 35.08 -21.42 -0.16
N LEU A 571 35.26 -20.11 -0.22
CA LEU A 571 36.16 -19.45 -1.17
C LEU A 571 37.66 -19.70 -0.87
N SER A 572 38.01 -19.98 0.38
CA SER A 572 39.32 -20.48 0.80
C SER A 572 39.61 -21.85 0.22
N GLY A 573 38.68 -22.81 0.37
CA GLY A 573 38.81 -24.13 -0.23
C GLY A 573 38.90 -24.08 -1.77
N ALA A 574 38.10 -23.21 -2.40
CA ALA A 574 38.16 -22.98 -3.85
C ALA A 574 39.48 -22.36 -4.31
N ALA A 575 40.05 -21.41 -3.55
CA ALA A 575 41.34 -20.80 -3.85
C ALA A 575 42.49 -21.80 -3.74
N THR A 576 42.55 -22.58 -2.64
CA THR A 576 43.57 -23.60 -2.41
C THR A 576 43.52 -24.73 -3.44
N SER A 577 42.33 -25.08 -3.96
CA SER A 577 42.14 -26.07 -5.03
C SER A 577 42.13 -25.49 -6.45
N ASN A 578 42.33 -24.17 -6.59
CA ASN A 578 42.24 -23.40 -7.84
C ASN A 578 40.99 -23.76 -8.69
N GLN A 579 39.84 -23.91 -8.04
CA GLN A 579 38.57 -24.22 -8.70
C GLN A 579 37.77 -22.96 -9.03
N PRO A 580 37.15 -22.87 -10.22
CA PRO A 580 36.24 -21.78 -10.54
C PRO A 580 34.91 -21.96 -9.79
N VAL A 581 34.35 -20.87 -9.29
CA VAL A 581 33.09 -20.87 -8.51
C VAL A 581 32.08 -19.87 -9.08
N ASP A 582 30.79 -20.20 -9.05
CA ASP A 582 29.73 -19.21 -9.32
C ASP A 582 29.48 -18.40 -8.04
N ILE A 583 30.10 -17.22 -7.94
CA ILE A 583 29.94 -16.37 -6.77
C ILE A 583 28.54 -15.72 -6.72
N GLN A 584 27.78 -15.68 -7.82
CA GLN A 584 26.39 -15.20 -7.78
C GLN A 584 25.46 -16.20 -7.10
N ASP A 585 25.59 -17.50 -7.38
CA ASP A 585 24.86 -18.55 -6.67
C ASP A 585 25.23 -18.57 -5.17
N LEU A 586 26.52 -18.47 -4.86
CA LEU A 586 26.99 -18.37 -3.48
C LEU A 586 26.47 -17.11 -2.77
N PHE A 587 26.46 -15.94 -3.44
CA PHE A 587 25.84 -14.74 -2.87
C PHE A 587 24.34 -14.94 -2.65
N MET A 588 23.59 -15.47 -3.62
CA MET A 588 22.15 -15.75 -3.50
C MET A 588 21.84 -16.68 -2.32
N LYS A 589 22.63 -17.73 -2.09
CA LYS A 589 22.51 -18.61 -0.92
C LYS A 589 22.82 -17.87 0.37
N SER A 590 23.91 -17.11 0.40
CA SER A 590 24.34 -16.39 1.61
C SER A 590 23.39 -15.28 2.06
N THR A 591 22.78 -14.55 1.12
CA THR A 591 21.79 -13.50 1.43
C THR A 591 20.45 -14.12 1.79
N PHE A 592 20.09 -15.28 1.23
CA PHE A 592 18.93 -16.07 1.62
C PHE A 592 19.04 -16.58 3.06
N ASP A 593 20.17 -17.21 3.41
CA ASP A 593 20.47 -17.65 4.77
C ASP A 593 20.46 -16.45 5.73
N SER A 594 21.05 -15.31 5.34
CA SER A 594 21.06 -14.10 6.17
C SER A 594 19.69 -13.47 6.36
N ILE A 595 18.85 -13.33 5.32
CA ILE A 595 17.51 -12.76 5.49
C ILE A 595 16.60 -13.75 6.23
N SER A 596 16.77 -15.06 6.04
CA SER A 596 16.01 -16.08 6.78
C SER A 596 16.32 -16.05 8.27
N GLU A 597 17.60 -16.03 8.65
CA GLU A 597 17.98 -15.99 10.06
C GLU A 597 17.65 -14.63 10.70
N VAL A 598 17.94 -13.50 10.05
CA VAL A 598 17.67 -12.16 10.61
C VAL A 598 16.19 -11.82 10.69
N ALA A 599 15.42 -12.11 9.64
CA ALA A 599 14.02 -11.70 9.56
C ALA A 599 13.04 -12.78 10.03
N PHE A 600 13.48 -14.03 10.24
CA PHE A 600 12.59 -15.13 10.61
C PHE A 600 13.13 -16.08 11.69
N GLY A 601 14.38 -15.89 12.16
CA GLY A 601 14.99 -16.76 13.17
C GLY A 601 15.27 -18.18 12.70
N VAL A 602 15.18 -18.45 11.39
CA VAL A 602 15.34 -19.78 10.78
C VAL A 602 16.64 -19.80 9.97
N GLU A 603 17.64 -20.54 10.44
CA GLU A 603 18.83 -20.87 9.67
C GLU A 603 18.49 -21.95 8.62
N LEU A 604 18.72 -21.66 7.34
CA LEU A 604 18.34 -22.53 6.22
C LEU A 604 19.48 -23.40 5.68
N ASP A 605 20.72 -23.18 6.12
CA ASP A 605 21.90 -23.95 5.67
C ASP A 605 22.09 -23.99 4.12
N SER A 606 21.57 -23.02 3.38
CA SER A 606 21.57 -23.01 1.90
C SER A 606 23.00 -23.01 1.33
N LEU A 607 23.93 -22.33 2.00
CA LEU A 607 25.38 -22.39 1.71
C LEU A 607 26.02 -23.76 1.94
N GLY A 608 25.42 -24.64 2.75
CA GLY A 608 25.88 -26.02 2.97
C GLY A 608 25.41 -27.01 1.90
N GLY A 609 24.43 -26.63 1.07
CA GLY A 609 23.83 -27.50 0.06
C GLY A 609 22.90 -28.60 0.61
N SER A 610 22.70 -28.66 1.93
CA SER A 610 21.84 -29.64 2.61
C SER A 610 20.34 -29.40 2.37
N ASN A 611 19.95 -28.15 2.09
CA ASN A 611 18.56 -27.73 2.01
C ASN A 611 18.00 -27.73 0.58
N GLU A 612 17.46 -28.89 0.16
CA GLU A 612 16.74 -29.00 -1.11
C GLU A 612 15.52 -28.07 -1.22
N GLU A 613 14.83 -27.77 -0.12
CA GLU A 613 13.63 -26.93 -0.15
C GLU A 613 13.99 -25.46 -0.43
N GLY A 614 15.09 -24.97 0.13
CA GLY A 614 15.64 -23.65 -0.16
C GLY A 614 16.12 -23.51 -1.61
N ALA A 615 16.65 -24.60 -2.20
CA ALA A 615 16.96 -24.66 -3.62
C ALA A 615 15.70 -24.62 -4.50
N LYS A 616 14.67 -25.43 -4.16
CA LYS A 616 13.37 -25.45 -4.85
C LYS A 616 12.67 -24.09 -4.75
N PHE A 617 12.69 -23.45 -3.58
CA PHE A 617 12.21 -22.07 -3.36
C PHE A 617 12.98 -21.08 -4.22
N SER A 618 14.31 -21.12 -4.26
CA SER A 618 15.12 -20.19 -5.05
C SER A 618 14.83 -20.31 -6.56
N VAL A 619 14.71 -21.53 -7.09
CA VAL A 619 14.30 -21.76 -8.49
C VAL A 619 12.87 -21.26 -8.74
N ALA A 620 11.96 -21.42 -7.76
CA ALA A 620 10.62 -20.88 -7.86
C ALA A 620 10.58 -19.35 -7.77
N VAL A 621 11.42 -18.68 -6.96
CA VAL A 621 11.55 -17.21 -6.94
C VAL A 621 12.09 -16.72 -8.28
N ASP A 622 13.04 -17.45 -8.88
CA ASP A 622 13.59 -17.15 -10.20
C ASP A 622 12.52 -17.28 -11.31
N ASP A 623 11.79 -18.40 -11.33
CA ASP A 623 10.72 -18.67 -12.28
C ASP A 623 9.54 -17.72 -12.09
N VAL A 624 9.18 -17.40 -10.84
CA VAL A 624 8.11 -16.45 -10.55
C VAL A 624 8.57 -15.04 -10.85
N SER A 625 9.73 -14.54 -10.42
CA SER A 625 10.31 -13.25 -10.90
C SER A 625 10.51 -13.21 -12.43
N MET A 626 10.14 -14.31 -13.11
CA MET A 626 10.05 -14.55 -14.54
C MET A 626 8.71 -15.21 -15.04
N ARG A 627 7.45 -14.90 -14.58
CA ARG A 627 6.10 -15.10 -15.32
C ARG A 627 4.82 -14.07 -15.45
N THR A 628 4.47 -12.81 -14.91
CA THR A 628 4.91 -11.59 -13.98
C THR A 628 5.34 -10.27 -14.93
N LEU A 629 6.59 -9.69 -14.99
CA LEU A 629 7.16 -8.40 -15.47
C LEU A 629 6.88 -8.22 -16.93
N TRP A 630 7.19 -9.26 -17.69
CA TRP A 630 6.90 -9.25 -19.10
C TRP A 630 5.40 -9.59 -19.35
N ARG A 631 4.52 -9.68 -18.32
CA ARG A 631 3.05 -9.45 -18.44
C ARG A 631 2.74 -8.02 -18.83
N TYR A 632 3.64 -7.08 -18.54
CA TYR A 632 3.55 -5.70 -19.02
C TYR A 632 3.57 -5.68 -20.56
N VAL A 633 4.18 -6.69 -21.17
CA VAL A 633 4.15 -6.93 -22.62
C VAL A 633 3.35 -8.18 -23.04
N ASP A 634 2.76 -8.97 -22.13
CA ASP A 634 2.05 -10.23 -22.42
C ASP A 634 0.54 -10.09 -22.55
N VAL A 635 0.03 -9.37 -23.51
CA VAL A 635 -1.37 -8.92 -23.50
C VAL A 635 -2.47 -9.98 -23.53
N LEU A 636 -2.18 -11.26 -23.82
CA LEU A 636 -3.14 -12.37 -23.57
C LEU A 636 -2.89 -13.12 -22.23
N TRP A 637 -2.09 -12.58 -21.30
CA TRP A 637 -1.84 -13.22 -19.98
C TRP A 637 -3.14 -13.48 -19.22
N LYS A 638 -4.11 -12.57 -19.30
CA LYS A 638 -5.44 -12.76 -18.68
C LYS A 638 -6.19 -13.96 -19.29
N LEU A 639 -6.03 -14.21 -20.59
CA LEU A 639 -6.61 -15.38 -21.28
C LEU A 639 -5.87 -16.67 -20.91
N LYS A 640 -4.52 -16.65 -20.92
CA LYS A 640 -3.69 -17.78 -20.45
C LYS A 640 -4.00 -18.17 -19.01
N ARG A 641 -4.27 -17.18 -18.15
CA ARG A 641 -4.64 -17.38 -16.74
C ARG A 641 -6.04 -17.97 -16.60
N ALA A 642 -7.01 -17.45 -17.33
CA ALA A 642 -8.38 -17.98 -17.33
C ALA A 642 -8.44 -19.45 -17.83
N LEU A 643 -7.64 -19.79 -18.85
CA LEU A 643 -7.50 -21.15 -19.38
C LEU A 643 -6.51 -22.02 -18.59
N ASN A 644 -5.76 -21.45 -17.62
CA ASN A 644 -4.68 -22.10 -16.89
C ASN A 644 -3.66 -22.83 -17.80
N VAL A 645 -3.13 -22.13 -18.82
CA VAL A 645 -2.15 -22.65 -19.80
C VAL A 645 -0.85 -21.84 -19.86
N GLY A 646 0.21 -22.46 -20.39
CA GLY A 646 1.46 -21.79 -20.76
C GLY A 646 2.20 -21.13 -19.58
N SER A 647 2.55 -19.86 -19.74
CA SER A 647 3.28 -19.08 -18.73
C SER A 647 2.50 -18.93 -17.42
N GLU A 648 1.19 -18.72 -17.47
CA GLU A 648 0.36 -18.54 -16.26
C GLU A 648 0.13 -19.86 -15.51
N ALA A 649 0.07 -21.00 -16.22
CA ALA A 649 0.01 -22.32 -15.59
C ALA A 649 1.30 -22.63 -14.80
N LYS A 650 2.46 -22.31 -15.37
CA LYS A 650 3.75 -22.45 -14.69
C LYS A 650 3.86 -21.48 -13.51
N LEU A 651 3.46 -20.21 -13.70
CA LEU A 651 3.38 -19.22 -12.62
C LEU A 651 2.57 -19.72 -11.43
N LYS A 652 1.38 -20.29 -11.67
CA LYS A 652 0.55 -20.86 -10.61
C LYS A 652 1.28 -21.96 -9.83
N LYS A 653 1.92 -22.91 -10.52
CA LYS A 653 2.69 -23.98 -9.87
C LYS A 653 3.87 -23.44 -9.07
N SER A 654 4.64 -22.51 -9.64
CA SER A 654 5.80 -21.93 -8.97
C SER A 654 5.38 -21.08 -7.76
N LEU A 655 4.24 -20.39 -7.81
CA LEU A 655 3.64 -19.71 -6.64
C LEU A 655 3.23 -20.69 -5.52
N GLN A 656 2.74 -21.89 -5.85
CA GLN A 656 2.40 -22.90 -4.83
C GLN A 656 3.65 -23.35 -4.05
N VAL A 657 4.78 -23.57 -4.73
CA VAL A 657 6.06 -23.92 -4.07
C VAL A 657 6.53 -22.81 -3.12
N LEU A 658 6.29 -21.54 -3.48
CA LEU A 658 6.64 -20.39 -2.64
C LEU A 658 5.70 -20.27 -1.43
N ASP A 659 4.39 -20.47 -1.62
CA ASP A 659 3.41 -20.48 -0.55
C ASP A 659 3.67 -21.63 0.44
N GLU A 660 3.90 -22.84 -0.05
CA GLU A 660 4.22 -24.03 0.77
C GLU A 660 5.46 -23.81 1.63
N PHE A 661 6.55 -23.27 1.05
CA PHE A 661 7.77 -22.93 1.79
C PHE A 661 7.53 -21.84 2.85
N VAL A 662 6.83 -20.75 2.49
CA VAL A 662 6.54 -19.64 3.40
C VAL A 662 5.64 -20.09 4.56
N TYR A 663 4.59 -20.86 4.31
CA TYR A 663 3.74 -21.40 5.37
C TYR A 663 4.48 -22.40 6.26
N LYS A 664 5.36 -23.25 5.70
CA LYS A 664 6.20 -24.16 6.50
C LYS A 664 7.16 -23.40 7.42
N LEU A 665 7.78 -22.33 6.91
CA LEU A 665 8.71 -21.47 7.66
C LEU A 665 7.99 -20.72 8.80
N ILE A 666 6.82 -20.13 8.52
CA ILE A 666 5.97 -19.50 9.55
C ILE A 666 5.53 -20.52 10.61
N HIS A 667 5.10 -21.72 10.19
CA HIS A 667 4.64 -22.75 11.11
C HIS A 667 5.77 -23.28 12.00
N SER A 668 6.95 -23.53 11.44
CA SER A 668 8.13 -23.96 12.20
C SER A 668 8.53 -22.92 13.24
N ARG A 669 8.55 -21.62 12.89
CA ARG A 669 8.86 -20.56 13.85
C ARG A 669 7.81 -20.44 14.95
N SER A 670 6.53 -20.57 14.60
CA SER A 670 5.41 -20.61 15.57
C SER A 670 5.52 -21.78 16.55
N GLN A 671 5.91 -22.99 16.10
CA GLN A 671 6.16 -24.13 16.98
C GLN A 671 7.32 -23.86 17.96
N GLN A 672 8.44 -23.30 17.49
CA GLN A 672 9.60 -22.96 18.33
C GLN A 672 9.27 -21.98 19.46
N MET A 673 8.36 -21.01 19.21
CA MET A 673 7.93 -20.03 20.21
C MET A 673 7.09 -20.64 21.34
N ASN A 674 6.46 -21.80 21.09
CA ASN A 674 5.50 -22.44 21.99
C ASN A 674 6.11 -23.52 22.90
N MET A 675 7.41 -23.82 22.81
CA MET A 675 8.05 -24.84 23.65
C MET A 675 8.33 -24.31 25.09
N PRO A 676 7.92 -25.05 26.15
CA PRO A 676 8.24 -24.68 27.53
C PRO A 676 9.71 -25.00 27.86
N GLY A 677 10.36 -24.13 28.63
CA GLY A 677 11.73 -24.33 29.14
C GLY A 677 12.79 -23.33 28.65
N ASN A 678 12.45 -22.36 27.79
CA ASN A 678 13.40 -21.37 27.28
C ASN A 678 13.21 -20.00 27.96
N ASP A 679 14.23 -19.55 28.71
CA ASP A 679 14.13 -18.48 29.72
C ASP A 679 13.68 -17.11 29.18
N SER A 680 12.81 -16.45 29.96
CA SER A 680 12.17 -15.17 29.61
C SER A 680 13.18 -14.04 29.37
N VAL A 681 14.29 -14.00 30.11
CA VAL A 681 15.34 -12.99 29.99
C VAL A 681 16.14 -13.13 28.68
N MET A 682 16.20 -14.32 28.08
CA MET A 682 16.94 -14.54 26.83
C MET A 682 16.13 -14.17 25.58
N ARG A 683 14.78 -14.22 25.65
CA ARG A 683 13.87 -13.91 24.53
C ARG A 683 14.09 -12.50 23.98
N LEU A 684 14.01 -11.50 24.87
CA LEU A 684 14.14 -10.07 24.60
C LEU A 684 15.47 -9.61 23.93
N LYS A 685 16.47 -10.51 23.79
CA LYS A 685 17.73 -10.24 23.10
C LYS A 685 17.85 -10.92 21.72
N LYS A 686 16.84 -11.68 21.28
CA LYS A 686 16.91 -12.56 20.10
C LYS A 686 15.67 -12.55 19.19
N ASP A 687 14.63 -11.76 19.47
CA ASP A 687 13.44 -11.71 18.61
C ASP A 687 13.77 -11.21 17.20
N ASP A 688 13.60 -12.09 16.21
CA ASP A 688 13.65 -11.78 14.77
C ASP A 688 12.38 -11.05 14.29
N ILE A 689 12.39 -10.56 13.05
CA ILE A 689 11.30 -9.74 12.50
C ILE A 689 9.96 -10.53 12.49
N LEU A 690 9.93 -11.81 12.14
CA LEU A 690 8.72 -12.62 12.13
C LEU A 690 8.22 -12.93 13.54
N SER A 691 9.08 -13.29 14.50
CA SER A 691 8.66 -13.46 15.89
C SER A 691 7.97 -12.20 16.44
N ARG A 692 8.41 -11.00 16.02
CA ARG A 692 7.73 -9.74 16.34
C ARG A 692 6.41 -9.57 15.58
N PHE A 693 6.34 -9.83 14.28
CA PHE A 693 5.06 -9.81 13.55
C PHE A 693 4.04 -10.84 14.08
N LEU A 694 4.50 -11.99 14.58
CA LEU A 694 3.68 -13.00 15.27
C LEU A 694 3.20 -12.52 16.65
N GLN A 695 4.04 -11.80 17.41
CA GLN A 695 3.64 -11.14 18.66
C GLN A 695 2.70 -9.94 18.44
N LEU A 696 2.80 -9.27 17.28
CA LEU A 696 2.07 -8.05 16.93
C LEU A 696 0.82 -8.29 16.05
N THR A 697 0.50 -9.52 15.64
CA THR A 697 -0.77 -9.78 14.94
C THR A 697 -1.37 -11.13 15.33
N GLU A 698 -2.57 -11.11 15.91
CA GLU A 698 -3.35 -12.30 16.22
C GLU A 698 -3.76 -13.07 14.95
N ALA A 699 -2.90 -14.02 14.57
CA ALA A 699 -3.21 -15.21 13.80
C ALA A 699 -3.92 -15.05 12.42
N ASN A 700 -3.71 -13.95 11.68
CA ASN A 700 -4.08 -13.88 10.26
C ASN A 700 -2.97 -14.51 9.38
N PRO A 701 -3.11 -15.77 8.88
CA PRO A 701 -2.00 -16.48 8.26
C PRO A 701 -1.61 -15.87 6.91
N LYS A 702 -2.58 -15.24 6.23
CA LYS A 702 -2.39 -14.64 4.90
C LYS A 702 -1.53 -13.37 4.99
N TYR A 703 -1.79 -12.52 5.99
CA TYR A 703 -1.00 -11.30 6.22
C TYR A 703 0.46 -11.63 6.55
N LEU A 704 0.68 -12.63 7.42
CA LEU A 704 2.00 -13.14 7.77
C LEU A 704 2.74 -13.71 6.54
N ARG A 705 2.06 -14.48 5.69
CA ARG A 705 2.57 -14.97 4.40
C ARG A 705 2.95 -13.81 3.46
N ASP A 706 2.07 -12.83 3.31
CA ASP A 706 2.26 -11.69 2.40
C ASP A 706 3.46 -10.81 2.80
N ILE A 707 3.67 -10.61 4.11
CA ILE A 707 4.84 -9.89 4.66
C ILE A 707 6.11 -10.74 4.59
N THR A 708 6.04 -12.02 4.99
CA THR A 708 7.18 -12.96 4.93
C THR A 708 7.75 -13.02 3.52
N MET A 709 6.87 -13.22 2.54
CA MET A 709 7.24 -13.27 1.13
C MET A 709 7.88 -11.96 0.65
N SER A 710 7.36 -10.82 1.11
CA SER A 710 7.88 -9.49 0.80
C SER A 710 9.34 -9.29 1.28
N PHE A 711 9.66 -9.65 2.53
CA PHE A 711 11.03 -9.49 3.04
C PHE A 711 12.01 -10.51 2.48
N LEU A 712 11.60 -11.77 2.30
CA LEU A 712 12.47 -12.80 1.72
C LEU A 712 13.00 -12.39 0.34
N ILE A 713 12.13 -11.97 -0.59
CA ILE A 713 12.57 -11.53 -1.92
C ILE A 713 13.35 -10.21 -1.86
N ALA A 714 12.91 -9.23 -1.06
CA ALA A 714 13.59 -7.94 -0.95
C ALA A 714 15.03 -8.07 -0.42
N GLY A 715 15.25 -8.89 0.61
CA GLY A 715 16.57 -9.09 1.23
C GLY A 715 17.47 -10.09 0.51
N LYS A 716 16.91 -11.12 -0.14
CA LYS A 716 17.69 -12.13 -0.89
C LYS A 716 18.29 -11.55 -2.16
N ASP A 717 17.44 -11.15 -3.10
CA ASP A 717 17.85 -10.98 -4.49
C ASP A 717 18.56 -9.65 -4.74
N THR A 718 18.15 -8.58 -4.05
CA THR A 718 18.69 -7.23 -4.29
C THR A 718 20.16 -7.12 -3.83
N THR A 719 20.47 -7.58 -2.62
CA THR A 719 21.84 -7.62 -2.09
C THR A 719 22.72 -8.56 -2.92
N ALA A 720 22.27 -9.77 -3.23
CA ALA A 720 23.07 -10.75 -3.98
C ALA A 720 23.36 -10.29 -5.42
N THR A 721 22.38 -9.71 -6.10
CA THR A 721 22.57 -9.09 -7.43
C THR A 721 23.64 -7.98 -7.34
N THR A 722 23.56 -7.12 -6.33
CA THR A 722 24.48 -5.99 -6.17
C THR A 722 25.90 -6.45 -5.84
N LEU A 723 26.07 -7.42 -4.93
CA LEU A 723 27.37 -8.03 -4.62
C LEU A 723 27.98 -8.74 -5.85
N SER A 724 27.17 -9.39 -6.66
CA SER A 724 27.62 -10.03 -7.90
C SER A 724 28.15 -8.98 -8.88
N TRP A 725 27.41 -7.91 -9.16
CA TRP A 725 27.92 -6.81 -9.99
C TRP A 725 29.14 -6.12 -9.36
N PHE A 726 29.20 -5.98 -8.04
CA PHE A 726 30.33 -5.36 -7.37
C PHE A 726 31.62 -6.18 -7.59
N ILE A 727 31.58 -7.50 -7.36
CA ILE A 727 32.71 -8.38 -7.65
C ILE A 727 33.07 -8.38 -9.14
N TYR A 728 32.08 -8.37 -10.05
CA TYR A 728 32.34 -8.22 -11.49
C TYR A 728 33.10 -6.92 -11.81
N MET A 729 32.70 -5.78 -11.22
CA MET A 729 33.40 -4.51 -11.39
C MET A 729 34.79 -4.53 -10.75
N LEU A 730 34.96 -5.09 -9.55
CA LEU A 730 36.29 -5.23 -8.93
C LEU A 730 37.23 -6.17 -9.71
N CYS A 731 36.71 -7.14 -10.45
CA CYS A 731 37.51 -7.95 -11.38
C CYS A 731 37.92 -7.15 -12.64
N LYS A 732 37.07 -6.22 -13.11
CA LYS A 732 37.38 -5.34 -14.26
C LYS A 732 38.23 -4.13 -13.89
N TYR A 733 38.27 -3.74 -12.62
CA TYR A 733 39.06 -2.61 -12.11
C TYR A 733 39.92 -3.04 -10.89
N PRO A 734 40.99 -3.83 -11.08
CA PRO A 734 41.78 -4.37 -9.96
C PRO A 734 42.35 -3.31 -9.01
N HIS A 735 42.74 -2.13 -9.51
CA HIS A 735 43.24 -1.05 -8.65
C HIS A 735 42.18 -0.52 -7.66
N ILE A 736 40.89 -0.65 -7.96
CA ILE A 736 39.78 -0.34 -7.03
C ILE A 736 39.64 -1.46 -6.00
N GLN A 737 39.87 -2.71 -6.40
CA GLN A 737 39.90 -3.87 -5.50
C GLN A 737 40.99 -3.71 -4.42
N GLU A 738 42.19 -3.24 -4.82
CA GLU A 738 43.29 -2.98 -3.89
C GLU A 738 43.04 -1.76 -2.99
N LYS A 739 42.52 -0.64 -3.52
CA LYS A 739 42.11 0.51 -2.70
C LYS A 739 41.08 0.13 -1.63
N VAL A 740 40.09 -0.69 -2.00
CA VAL A 740 39.08 -1.21 -1.06
C VAL A 740 39.73 -2.12 -0.02
N ALA A 741 40.59 -3.06 -0.42
CA ALA A 741 41.30 -3.95 0.50
C ALA A 741 42.19 -3.18 1.50
N GLN A 742 42.83 -2.10 1.06
CA GLN A 742 43.63 -1.23 1.93
C GLN A 742 42.75 -0.44 2.91
N GLU A 743 41.66 0.18 2.46
CA GLU A 743 40.71 0.84 3.37
C GLU A 743 40.17 -0.12 4.44
N ILE A 744 39.93 -1.39 4.09
CA ILE A 744 39.49 -2.42 5.03
C ILE A 744 40.56 -2.71 6.10
N LYS A 745 41.86 -2.76 5.73
CA LYS A 745 42.98 -2.89 6.70
C LYS A 745 43.02 -1.68 7.64
N ASP A 746 42.97 -0.48 7.09
CA ASP A 746 43.11 0.76 7.86
C ASP A 746 41.91 1.00 8.79
N ALA A 747 40.68 0.81 8.30
CA ALA A 747 39.46 1.01 9.07
C ALA A 747 39.24 -0.02 10.20
N THR A 748 39.91 -1.18 10.15
CA THR A 748 39.87 -2.21 11.22
C THR A 748 41.07 -2.18 12.15
N GLY A 749 42.11 -1.38 11.85
CA GLY A 749 43.31 -1.23 12.68
C GLY A 749 44.18 -2.49 12.82
N ARG A 750 43.88 -3.57 12.08
CA ARG A 750 44.54 -4.88 12.21
C ARG A 750 45.38 -5.18 10.96
N LYS A 751 46.69 -4.94 11.07
CA LYS A 751 47.65 -5.16 9.98
C LYS A 751 47.83 -6.66 9.66
N GLU A 752 48.03 -7.50 10.67
CA GLU A 752 48.16 -8.95 10.52
C GLU A 752 46.95 -9.65 11.16
N VAL A 753 46.25 -10.51 10.39
CA VAL A 753 45.23 -11.46 10.92
C VAL A 753 45.19 -12.68 10.00
N GLU A 754 45.46 -13.87 10.55
CA GLU A 754 45.47 -15.12 9.79
C GLU A 754 44.11 -15.86 9.82
N ASP A 755 43.30 -15.73 10.89
CA ASP A 755 41.96 -16.33 10.94
C ASP A 755 40.85 -15.37 10.46
N ILE A 756 40.02 -15.91 9.56
CA ILE A 756 38.85 -15.27 8.97
C ILE A 756 37.78 -14.96 10.04
N SER A 757 37.67 -15.80 11.07
CA SER A 757 36.67 -15.67 12.14
C SER A 757 37.04 -14.57 13.15
N GLU A 758 38.32 -14.47 13.54
CA GLU A 758 38.83 -13.34 14.34
C GLU A 758 38.70 -12.02 13.56
N PHE A 759 39.11 -11.97 12.28
CA PHE A 759 38.98 -10.74 11.49
C PHE A 759 37.53 -10.26 11.40
N ALA A 760 36.56 -11.17 11.24
CA ALA A 760 35.15 -10.81 11.22
C ALA A 760 34.70 -10.15 12.53
N ALA A 761 35.22 -10.56 13.69
CA ALA A 761 34.92 -9.89 14.97
C ALA A 761 35.35 -8.40 14.96
N CYS A 762 36.47 -8.08 14.30
CA CYS A 762 36.97 -6.70 14.12
C CYS A 762 36.17 -5.85 13.11
N VAL A 763 35.28 -6.43 12.30
CA VAL A 763 34.35 -5.66 11.45
C VAL A 763 33.19 -5.12 12.31
N THR A 764 33.46 -4.01 13.00
CA THR A 764 32.53 -3.31 13.91
C THR A 764 31.73 -2.21 13.20
N GLU A 765 30.74 -1.62 13.89
CA GLU A 765 30.01 -0.44 13.40
C GLU A 765 30.92 0.75 13.07
N GLU A 766 32.00 0.92 13.82
CA GLU A 766 32.95 2.02 13.68
C GLU A 766 33.85 1.80 12.46
N ALA A 767 34.39 0.59 12.31
CA ALA A 767 35.12 0.20 11.11
C ALA A 767 34.23 0.31 9.85
N LEU A 768 32.98 -0.15 9.93
CA LEU A 768 31.99 0.02 8.88
C LEU A 768 31.61 1.49 8.63
N GLY A 769 31.69 2.37 9.64
CA GLY A 769 31.52 3.81 9.46
C GLY A 769 32.63 4.42 8.61
N ASN A 770 33.87 4.08 8.93
CA ASN A 770 35.08 4.64 8.34
C ASN A 770 35.35 4.17 6.89
N MET A 771 34.80 3.03 6.46
CA MET A 771 34.95 2.50 5.10
C MET A 771 34.18 3.32 4.03
N HIS A 772 34.61 4.54 3.72
CA HIS A 772 33.93 5.45 2.79
C HIS A 772 34.11 5.06 1.32
N TYR A 773 35.31 4.66 0.89
CA TYR A 773 35.65 4.26 -0.47
C TYR A 773 34.93 2.98 -0.90
N LEU A 774 34.81 1.99 -0.02
CA LEU A 774 34.00 0.80 -0.21
C LEU A 774 32.49 1.16 -0.36
N HIS A 775 31.98 2.08 0.46
CA HIS A 775 30.59 2.53 0.32
C HIS A 775 30.37 3.30 -1.00
N ALA A 776 31.33 4.11 -1.42
CA ALA A 776 31.34 4.78 -2.71
C ALA A 776 31.38 3.80 -3.89
N ALA A 777 32.21 2.75 -3.83
CA ALA A 777 32.32 1.75 -4.88
C ALA A 777 31.06 0.85 -5.00
N LEU A 778 30.42 0.53 -3.88
CA LEU A 778 29.09 -0.11 -3.86
C LEU A 778 28.01 0.82 -4.43
N THR A 779 28.06 2.12 -4.14
CA THR A 779 27.10 3.11 -4.67
C THR A 779 27.28 3.33 -6.16
N GLU A 780 28.52 3.42 -6.64
CA GLU A 780 28.86 3.49 -8.07
C GLU A 780 28.44 2.19 -8.81
N THR A 781 28.56 1.03 -8.14
CA THR A 781 28.03 -0.24 -8.67
C THR A 781 26.52 -0.17 -8.83
N LEU A 782 25.80 0.32 -7.83
CA LEU A 782 24.35 0.52 -7.91
C LEU A 782 23.91 1.61 -8.90
N ARG A 783 24.80 2.55 -9.27
CA ARG A 783 24.53 3.52 -10.34
C ARG A 783 24.52 2.82 -11.70
N ILE A 784 25.48 1.95 -11.97
CA ILE A 784 25.61 1.25 -13.25
C ILE A 784 24.69 0.01 -13.30
N TYR A 785 24.57 -0.73 -12.21
CA TYR A 785 23.76 -1.95 -12.09
C TYR A 785 22.79 -1.85 -10.90
N PRO A 786 21.79 -0.96 -10.95
CA PRO A 786 20.75 -0.90 -9.94
C PRO A 786 19.97 -2.21 -9.94
N ALA A 787 19.72 -2.76 -8.74
CA ALA A 787 18.99 -4.02 -8.60
C ALA A 787 17.62 -3.97 -9.31
N VAL A 788 16.87 -2.86 -9.18
CA VAL A 788 15.61 -2.62 -9.90
C VAL A 788 15.82 -1.58 -11.00
N ALA A 789 15.60 -1.98 -12.26
CA ALA A 789 15.96 -1.19 -13.43
C ALA A 789 14.91 -0.16 -13.89
N VAL A 790 13.64 -0.33 -13.49
CA VAL A 790 12.49 0.53 -13.89
C VAL A 790 11.37 0.48 -12.83
N ASP A 791 10.67 1.60 -12.61
CA ASP A 791 9.54 1.74 -11.68
C ASP A 791 8.39 2.56 -12.31
N ALA A 792 7.12 2.27 -12.01
CA ALA A 792 5.95 2.82 -12.74
C ALA A 792 4.76 3.28 -11.85
N LYS A 793 3.96 4.22 -12.37
CA LYS A 793 2.80 4.93 -11.74
C LYS A 793 1.70 5.25 -12.78
N GLN A 794 0.47 5.67 -12.39
CA GLN A 794 -0.66 5.98 -13.31
C GLN A 794 -1.48 7.25 -12.97
N CYS A 795 -1.73 8.12 -13.94
CA CYS A 795 -2.31 9.47 -13.78
C CYS A 795 -3.86 9.55 -13.55
N LEU A 796 -4.39 10.53 -12.78
CA LEU A 796 -5.84 10.76 -12.44
C LEU A 796 -6.48 11.88 -13.26
N CYS A 797 -5.73 12.94 -13.49
CA CYS A 797 -6.18 14.17 -14.13
C CYS A 797 -5.06 14.62 -15.06
N ASP A 798 -5.42 15.24 -16.18
CA ASP A 798 -4.41 15.68 -17.14
C ASP A 798 -3.42 16.63 -16.45
N ASP A 799 -2.12 16.32 -16.54
CA ASP A 799 -1.04 17.05 -15.89
C ASP A 799 0.02 17.48 -16.90
N ILE A 800 0.86 18.44 -16.51
CA ILE A 800 2.00 18.90 -17.31
C ILE A 800 3.25 18.64 -16.47
N MET A 801 4.16 17.80 -16.99
CA MET A 801 5.43 17.53 -16.32
C MET A 801 6.40 18.72 -16.47
N PRO A 802 7.44 18.84 -15.63
CA PRO A 802 8.42 19.94 -15.68
C PRO A 802 9.12 20.15 -17.03
N ASP A 803 9.17 19.13 -17.90
CA ASP A 803 9.63 19.23 -19.29
C ASP A 803 8.63 19.94 -20.25
N GLY A 804 7.50 20.40 -19.74
CA GLY A 804 6.50 21.21 -20.46
C GLY A 804 5.59 20.40 -21.38
N PHE A 805 5.49 19.09 -21.18
CA PHE A 805 4.69 18.18 -21.99
C PHE A 805 3.52 17.58 -21.18
N SER A 806 2.39 17.35 -21.85
CA SER A 806 1.18 16.83 -21.20
C SER A 806 1.16 15.31 -21.02
N VAL A 807 0.75 14.87 -19.83
CA VAL A 807 0.36 13.48 -19.51
C VAL A 807 -1.16 13.45 -19.29
N LYS A 808 -1.85 12.40 -19.74
CA LYS A 808 -3.29 12.28 -19.58
C LYS A 808 -3.70 11.38 -18.42
N LYS A 809 -4.86 11.67 -17.83
CA LYS A 809 -5.65 10.75 -17.00
C LYS A 809 -5.65 9.33 -17.60
N GLY A 810 -5.14 8.36 -16.85
CA GLY A 810 -5.01 6.95 -17.24
C GLY A 810 -3.70 6.53 -17.91
N ASP A 811 -2.86 7.46 -18.40
CA ASP A 811 -1.51 7.14 -18.89
C ASP A 811 -0.66 6.54 -17.75
N MET A 812 0.20 5.56 -18.09
CA MET A 812 1.29 5.16 -17.21
C MET A 812 2.46 6.14 -17.34
N VAL A 813 3.13 6.44 -16.23
CA VAL A 813 4.42 7.15 -16.21
C VAL A 813 5.41 6.34 -15.40
N ALA A 814 6.60 6.10 -15.94
CA ALA A 814 7.63 5.26 -15.36
C ALA A 814 9.01 5.93 -15.41
N TYR A 815 9.85 5.69 -14.40
CA TYR A 815 11.23 6.16 -14.38
C TYR A 815 12.23 5.01 -14.33
N GLN A 816 13.46 5.26 -14.80
CA GLN A 816 14.35 4.21 -15.27
C GLN A 816 15.75 4.31 -14.62
N PRO A 817 15.93 3.85 -13.37
CA PRO A 817 17.24 3.86 -12.69
C PRO A 817 18.41 3.36 -13.55
N TYR A 818 18.21 2.31 -14.35
CA TYR A 818 19.24 1.75 -15.23
C TYR A 818 19.70 2.71 -16.35
N ALA A 819 18.77 3.48 -16.91
CA ALA A 819 19.06 4.48 -17.91
C ALA A 819 19.63 5.76 -17.27
N MET A 820 18.97 6.25 -16.22
CA MET A 820 19.39 7.40 -15.42
C MET A 820 20.84 7.27 -14.93
N GLY A 821 21.25 6.06 -14.56
CA GLY A 821 22.62 5.74 -14.16
C GLY A 821 23.68 6.02 -15.24
N ARG A 822 23.35 5.87 -16.53
CA ARG A 822 24.27 6.00 -17.67
C ARG A 822 24.22 7.35 -18.38
N MET A 823 23.26 8.21 -18.07
CA MET A 823 23.05 9.45 -18.83
C MET A 823 24.13 10.50 -18.59
N LYS A 824 24.83 10.88 -19.67
CA LYS A 824 25.83 11.97 -19.67
C LYS A 824 25.24 13.32 -19.23
N SER A 825 23.96 13.57 -19.52
CA SER A 825 23.23 14.75 -19.04
C SER A 825 22.93 14.76 -17.53
N ILE A 826 23.18 13.66 -16.82
CA ILE A 826 22.97 13.52 -15.37
C ILE A 826 24.32 13.41 -14.63
N TRP A 827 25.27 12.67 -15.20
CA TRP A 827 26.53 12.30 -14.53
C TRP A 827 27.80 12.96 -15.09
N GLY A 828 27.73 13.61 -16.25
CA GLY A 828 28.90 14.17 -16.95
C GLY A 828 29.42 13.27 -18.07
N ASN A 829 30.52 13.64 -18.71
CA ASN A 829 31.08 12.86 -19.82
C ASN A 829 31.59 11.47 -19.38
N ASP A 830 32.05 11.36 -18.13
CA ASP A 830 32.51 10.14 -17.48
C ASP A 830 31.34 9.27 -16.92
N ALA A 831 30.12 9.44 -17.41
CA ALA A 831 28.95 8.66 -16.99
C ALA A 831 29.07 7.14 -17.27
N GLU A 832 29.89 6.75 -18.24
CA GLU A 832 30.12 5.34 -18.57
C GLU A 832 31.31 4.74 -17.77
N GLU A 833 32.14 5.58 -17.15
CA GLU A 833 33.25 5.15 -16.29
C GLU A 833 32.76 4.68 -14.92
N PHE A 834 33.42 3.66 -14.36
CA PHE A 834 33.21 3.21 -12.99
C PHE A 834 34.22 3.89 -12.06
N LYS A 835 33.75 4.88 -11.31
CA LYS A 835 34.57 5.88 -10.61
C LYS A 835 34.03 6.14 -9.20
N PRO A 836 34.40 5.33 -8.20
CA PRO A 836 33.98 5.52 -6.80
C PRO A 836 34.23 6.94 -6.27
N GLU A 837 35.34 7.56 -6.69
CA GLU A 837 35.75 8.92 -6.32
C GLU A 837 34.69 10.00 -6.61
N ARG A 838 33.76 9.72 -7.54
CA ARG A 838 32.58 10.56 -7.85
C ARG A 838 31.67 10.81 -6.64
N TRP A 839 31.73 9.94 -5.63
CA TRP A 839 30.91 9.97 -4.42
C TRP A 839 31.66 10.44 -3.18
N LEU A 840 32.87 10.98 -3.33
CA LEU A 840 33.72 11.42 -2.23
C LEU A 840 33.89 12.94 -2.26
N ASP A 841 33.91 13.56 -1.08
CA ASP A 841 34.26 14.97 -0.94
C ASP A 841 35.78 15.19 -0.96
N LYS A 842 36.22 16.44 -0.79
CA LYS A 842 37.65 16.80 -0.76
C LYS A 842 38.45 16.18 0.40
N LYS A 843 37.80 15.54 1.36
CA LYS A 843 38.41 14.83 2.50
C LYS A 843 38.39 13.31 2.33
N GLY A 844 37.78 12.79 1.26
CA GLY A 844 37.54 11.36 1.09
C GLY A 844 36.30 10.84 1.82
N CYS A 845 35.48 11.71 2.41
CA CYS A 845 34.24 11.31 3.06
C CYS A 845 33.13 11.09 2.02
N PHE A 846 32.29 10.06 2.22
CA PHE A 846 31.20 9.76 1.29
C PHE A 846 30.11 10.83 1.30
N GLN A 847 29.79 11.37 0.12
CA GLN A 847 28.73 12.35 -0.11
C GLN A 847 27.59 11.73 -0.94
N GLN A 848 26.40 11.61 -0.33
CA GLN A 848 25.24 11.04 -1.03
C GLN A 848 24.65 12.03 -2.04
N ALA A 849 24.50 11.61 -3.30
CA ALA A 849 23.75 12.36 -4.30
C ALA A 849 22.24 12.44 -3.96
N SER A 850 21.54 13.41 -4.57
CA SER A 850 20.08 13.54 -4.48
C SER A 850 19.39 12.22 -4.88
N PRO A 851 18.42 11.70 -4.10
CA PRO A 851 17.68 10.48 -4.44
C PRO A 851 16.97 10.55 -5.80
N PHE A 852 16.56 11.75 -6.25
CA PHE A 852 15.93 11.94 -7.57
C PHE A 852 16.94 11.88 -8.72
N LYS A 853 18.25 12.00 -8.43
CA LYS A 853 19.37 11.75 -9.36
C LYS A 853 19.89 10.30 -9.25
N PHE A 854 19.94 9.75 -8.04
CA PHE A 854 20.37 8.38 -7.75
C PHE A 854 19.20 7.55 -7.21
N THR A 855 18.40 7.00 -8.13
CA THR A 855 17.12 6.37 -7.85
C THR A 855 17.20 4.86 -7.58
N ALA A 856 18.40 4.29 -7.36
CA ALA A 856 18.60 2.85 -7.16
C ALA A 856 17.88 2.31 -5.90
N PHE A 857 17.73 3.15 -4.87
CA PHE A 857 16.91 2.90 -3.68
C PHE A 857 15.56 3.64 -3.72
N GLN A 858 15.03 3.96 -4.91
CA GLN A 858 13.88 4.85 -5.11
C GLN A 858 14.11 6.25 -4.51
N ALA A 859 13.07 7.10 -4.44
CA ALA A 859 13.18 8.48 -3.96
C ALA A 859 11.89 8.99 -3.32
N GLY A 860 11.98 10.13 -2.62
CA GLY A 860 10.84 10.80 -1.99
C GLY A 860 10.07 9.88 -1.05
N LEU A 861 8.73 9.91 -1.14
CA LEU A 861 7.87 9.02 -0.35
C LEU A 861 7.94 7.54 -0.77
N ARG A 862 8.79 7.14 -1.72
CA ARG A 862 9.03 5.74 -2.10
C ARG A 862 10.41 5.16 -1.71
N LEU A 863 11.28 5.92 -1.03
CA LEU A 863 12.64 5.50 -0.64
C LEU A 863 12.67 4.11 0.05
N CYS A 864 13.64 3.28 -0.32
CA CYS A 864 13.73 1.87 0.07
C CYS A 864 13.97 1.67 1.57
N LEU A 865 13.20 0.73 2.14
CA LEU A 865 13.31 0.24 3.51
C LEU A 865 14.72 -0.20 3.91
N GLY A 866 15.23 -1.22 3.21
CA GLY A 866 16.45 -1.91 3.58
C GLY A 866 17.72 -1.20 3.10
N LYS A 867 17.71 0.11 2.80
CA LYS A 867 18.88 0.82 2.24
C LYS A 867 20.13 0.60 3.09
N ASP A 868 20.07 0.99 4.36
CA ASP A 868 21.24 0.97 5.24
C ASP A 868 21.52 -0.44 5.79
N PHE A 869 20.51 -1.31 5.82
CA PHE A 869 20.62 -2.74 6.09
C PHE A 869 21.37 -3.48 4.96
N ALA A 870 21.04 -3.20 3.70
CA ALA A 870 21.71 -3.74 2.53
C ALA A 870 23.13 -3.20 2.41
N TYR A 871 23.36 -1.90 2.59
CA TYR A 871 24.73 -1.36 2.61
C TYR A 871 25.59 -2.00 3.71
N ARG A 872 25.04 -2.22 4.90
CA ARG A 872 25.68 -2.97 6.00
C ARG A 872 26.01 -4.41 5.60
N GLN A 873 25.05 -5.15 5.06
CA GLN A 873 25.26 -6.53 4.58
C GLN A 873 26.34 -6.56 3.50
N MET A 874 26.24 -5.70 2.48
CA MET A 874 27.22 -5.60 1.40
C MET A 874 28.61 -5.24 1.91
N LYS A 875 28.74 -4.29 2.85
CA LYS A 875 30.03 -3.88 3.41
C LYS A 875 30.65 -4.96 4.29
N ILE A 876 29.87 -5.68 5.11
CA ILE A 876 30.38 -6.80 5.93
C ILE A 876 30.90 -7.94 5.03
N PHE A 877 30.11 -8.34 4.03
CA PHE A 877 30.53 -9.35 3.07
C PHE A 877 31.76 -8.90 2.28
N SER A 878 31.76 -7.67 1.77
CA SER A 878 32.90 -7.13 1.02
C SER A 878 34.16 -7.00 1.89
N ALA A 879 34.04 -6.56 3.14
CA ALA A 879 35.16 -6.41 4.06
C ALA A 879 35.84 -7.76 4.34
N ILE A 880 35.05 -8.78 4.69
CA ILE A 880 35.57 -10.12 4.97
C ILE A 880 36.15 -10.76 3.71
N LEU A 881 35.47 -10.68 2.56
CA LEU A 881 35.97 -11.30 1.34
C LEU A 881 37.22 -10.59 0.78
N LEU A 882 37.26 -9.26 0.75
CA LEU A 882 38.35 -8.50 0.14
C LEU A 882 39.56 -8.31 1.07
N ARG A 883 39.45 -8.61 2.37
CA ARG A 883 40.62 -8.72 3.26
C ARG A 883 41.48 -9.94 2.94
N PHE A 884 40.85 -11.07 2.58
CA PHE A 884 41.50 -12.37 2.39
C PHE A 884 41.64 -12.80 0.92
N PHE A 885 40.81 -12.30 -0.01
CA PHE A 885 40.80 -12.76 -1.39
C PHE A 885 41.02 -11.66 -2.42
N THR A 886 41.87 -11.97 -3.41
CA THR A 886 41.86 -11.30 -4.72
C THR A 886 40.97 -12.12 -5.65
N VAL A 887 40.07 -11.47 -6.37
CA VAL A 887 39.07 -12.11 -7.24
C VAL A 887 39.31 -11.71 -8.69
N LYS A 888 39.26 -12.70 -9.60
CA LYS A 888 39.35 -12.51 -11.06
C LYS A 888 38.25 -13.30 -11.77
N LEU A 889 37.85 -12.87 -12.98
CA LEU A 889 36.91 -13.64 -13.81
C LEU A 889 37.56 -14.94 -14.29
N SER A 890 36.79 -16.03 -14.34
CA SER A 890 37.29 -17.29 -14.92
C SER A 890 37.44 -17.24 -16.45
N ASP A 891 36.75 -16.30 -17.09
CA ASP A 891 36.90 -15.93 -18.49
C ASP A 891 36.70 -14.40 -18.60
N GLU A 892 37.76 -13.67 -18.91
CA GLU A 892 37.73 -12.21 -19.04
C GLU A 892 37.15 -11.72 -20.38
N ARG A 893 37.12 -12.60 -21.40
CA ARG A 893 36.66 -12.34 -22.77
C ARG A 893 35.16 -12.54 -22.92
N LYS A 894 34.54 -13.41 -22.12
CA LYS A 894 33.10 -13.63 -22.09
C LYS A 894 32.34 -12.35 -21.71
N ALA A 895 31.65 -11.76 -22.69
CA ALA A 895 30.79 -10.61 -22.47
C ALA A 895 29.64 -10.95 -21.52
N VAL A 896 29.64 -10.34 -20.34
CA VAL A 896 28.60 -10.52 -19.31
C VAL A 896 27.32 -9.79 -19.74
N LYS A 897 26.19 -10.47 -19.63
CA LYS A 897 24.84 -9.95 -19.92
C LYS A 897 23.97 -10.13 -18.68
N TYR A 898 22.97 -9.28 -18.50
CA TYR A 898 21.97 -9.48 -17.45
C TYR A 898 20.84 -10.40 -17.93
N ARG A 899 20.10 -10.99 -16.97
CA ARG A 899 18.87 -11.75 -17.21
C ARG A 899 17.68 -10.86 -16.85
N PRO A 900 16.71 -10.68 -17.76
CA PRO A 900 15.60 -9.76 -17.54
C PRO A 900 14.53 -10.35 -16.61
N MET A 901 14.70 -10.04 -15.32
CA MET A 901 13.85 -10.40 -14.19
C MET A 901 13.55 -9.14 -13.38
N LEU A 902 12.94 -9.31 -12.20
CA LEU A 902 12.71 -8.20 -11.27
C LEU A 902 13.97 -7.60 -10.68
N THR A 903 14.99 -8.43 -10.48
CA THR A 903 16.34 -7.99 -10.21
C THR A 903 17.19 -8.16 -11.47
N LEU A 904 18.14 -7.24 -11.65
CA LEU A 904 19.06 -7.22 -12.79
C LEU A 904 20.18 -8.29 -12.66
N LEU A 905 19.83 -9.57 -12.50
CA LEU A 905 20.80 -10.65 -12.27
C LEU A 905 21.76 -10.87 -13.44
N ILE A 906 22.96 -11.40 -13.18
CA ILE A 906 23.89 -11.82 -14.24
C ILE A 906 23.37 -13.13 -14.88
N ASN A 907 23.30 -13.14 -16.21
CA ASN A 907 22.78 -14.27 -16.97
C ASN A 907 23.82 -15.41 -17.08
N GLY A 908 23.51 -16.55 -16.47
CA GLY A 908 24.37 -17.74 -16.49
C GLY A 908 25.50 -17.72 -15.45
N GLY A 909 25.29 -17.04 -14.33
CA GLY A 909 26.23 -17.04 -13.19
C GLY A 909 27.39 -16.06 -13.33
N LEU A 910 28.10 -15.81 -12.22
CA LEU A 910 29.33 -15.04 -12.19
C LEU A 910 30.49 -15.96 -11.80
N ILE A 911 31.09 -16.59 -12.81
CA ILE A 911 32.14 -17.60 -12.61
C ILE A 911 33.49 -16.93 -12.41
N VAL A 912 34.05 -17.05 -11.21
CA VAL A 912 35.31 -16.39 -10.77
C VAL A 912 36.34 -17.39 -10.25
N ARG A 913 37.60 -16.96 -10.21
CA ARG A 913 38.67 -17.60 -9.44
C ARG A 913 39.05 -16.70 -8.28
N THR A 914 39.15 -17.28 -7.08
CA THR A 914 39.67 -16.63 -5.88
C THR A 914 41.12 -17.02 -5.65
N PHE A 915 41.92 -16.07 -5.16
CA PHE A 915 43.30 -16.26 -4.77
C PHE A 915 43.47 -15.68 -3.36
N HIS A 916 44.20 -16.39 -2.48
CA HIS A 916 44.53 -15.85 -1.16
C HIS A 916 45.41 -14.60 -1.30
N ARG A 917 45.08 -13.55 -0.56
CA ARG A 917 45.92 -12.37 -0.39
C ARG A 917 47.07 -12.74 0.53
N MET A 918 48.29 -12.63 0.03
CA MET A 918 49.47 -12.67 0.87
C MET A 918 49.52 -11.36 1.67
N ASP A 919 49.60 -11.45 3.00
CA ASP A 919 50.08 -10.31 3.79
C ASP A 919 51.60 -10.20 3.61
N GLU A 920 52.10 -8.96 3.54
CA GLU A 920 53.47 -8.66 3.17
C GLU A 920 54.45 -9.01 4.31
N LYS A 921 54.88 -10.27 4.34
CA LYS A 921 56.05 -10.71 5.12
C LYS A 921 57.23 -10.96 4.18
N LEU A 922 58.31 -10.21 4.44
CA LEU A 922 59.70 -10.46 4.03
C LEU A 922 60.04 -10.34 2.54
N HIS A 923 60.25 -9.10 2.09
CA HIS A 923 61.29 -8.77 1.09
C HIS A 923 62.02 -7.44 1.43
N GLU A 924 62.44 -7.30 2.69
CA GLU A 924 63.56 -6.42 3.09
C GLU A 924 64.69 -7.30 3.67
N THR A 925 65.48 -7.88 2.76
CA THR A 925 66.78 -8.53 3.00
C THR A 925 67.61 -8.42 1.73
#